data_AF-A0A923N8P8-F1
#
_entry.id   AF-A0A923N8P8-F1
#
_cell.length_a   1.000
_cell.length_b   1.000
_cell.length_c   1.000
_cell.angle_alpha   90.00
_cell.angle_beta   90.00
_cell.angle_gamma   90.00
#
_symmetry.space_group_name_H-M   'P 1'
#
loop_
_entity.id
_entity.type
_entity.pdbx_description
1 polymer ?
#
loop_
_entity_poly.entity_id
_entity_poly.type
_entity_poly.pdbx_seq_one_letter_code
_entity_poly.pdbx_strand_id
1 'polypeptide(L)'
;MNYKSTPLYFVIAAMMGLGTAAQAQTELKKANKQYENYEFALALENYQVAVQKKDPDLSTMQRIADAYRLTRQNQKAEEWYARVVQKEGHDPMSLYHYAEALHSNGKYEEAKANYGLWAKAMPEKNEKANELIAACERAMVWASKPAAAVVSPVESINMGGFSDFSPMQYGNQIIFTSDRGLADSRKADVYGWTGRPYLQLFTAQQDEAGSWGAPKALEEVINSEYHNATASAAENGKMLYFTRTHMVPKRKPGNSDPTSWIKEPVVKEFVNRLEIFTAEKQGNVWANIKPFAYNKVEEYSVGHPAISPDGKTLYFASDMEGTLGDTDIFYSTKQADGSWGKPVNAGPTINTAARESFPYVDADGKLYFASDGHMGFGGLDMFEAEGAHAAWTKVRNVGAPINSAKNDYGIMFTKAGEEGLFSSNRDSENGTEDIYSFKMLQRPVVIQLITLERKQNEEKRNIEVPLPGTKILVAQKNLNDSSVVITNERGQYFMDGRRGDAYTLLGTKDGYLTQKISAEVPATAGDTVQIAMLFDKNEVNRAIVLENIYYDLDKWDIRPDAATELDKLVAVLKSNPKVKIEMSSHTDSRESVKYNNVLSERRAKAAVDYLVSQGIDRGRLTAKGYGKSKLVNGCADGVECSEEDHQLNRRTEFKIIN
;
A
#
# COMPACT_ATOMS: atom_id res chain seq x y z
N MET A 1 -55.14 -32.77 67.05
CA MET A 1 -53.75 -32.37 66.72
C MET A 1 -53.42 -32.89 65.34
N ASN A 2 -53.42 -32.01 64.33
CA ASN A 2 -53.03 -32.35 62.96
C ASN A 2 -51.56 -31.98 62.77
N TYR A 3 -50.67 -32.98 62.73
CA TYR A 3 -49.32 -32.76 62.19
C TYR A 3 -49.39 -32.90 60.67
N LYS A 4 -49.29 -31.77 59.97
CA LYS A 4 -49.12 -31.72 58.51
C LYS A 4 -47.75 -32.31 58.18
N SER A 5 -47.74 -33.36 57.38
CA SER A 5 -46.57 -33.90 56.70
C SER A 5 -45.96 -32.83 55.78
N THR A 6 -44.81 -32.30 56.14
CA THR A 6 -43.97 -31.51 55.22
C THR A 6 -43.50 -32.44 54.10
N PRO A 7 -43.59 -32.06 52.80
CA PRO A 7 -43.30 -33.00 51.73
C PRO A 7 -41.79 -33.24 51.62
N LEU A 8 -41.37 -34.51 51.71
CA LEU A 8 -40.00 -34.99 51.46
C LEU A 8 -39.38 -34.45 50.14
N TYR A 9 -40.23 -34.06 49.19
CA TYR A 9 -39.87 -33.40 47.94
C TYR A 9 -39.17 -32.04 48.10
N PHE A 10 -39.49 -31.24 49.14
CA PHE A 10 -38.80 -29.97 49.39
C PHE A 10 -37.37 -30.15 49.88
N VAL A 11 -37.10 -31.22 50.63
CA VAL A 11 -35.76 -31.51 51.17
C VAL A 11 -34.84 -32.08 50.08
N ILE A 12 -35.38 -32.91 49.17
CA ILE A 12 -34.61 -33.43 48.03
C ILE A 12 -34.33 -32.32 46.99
N ALA A 13 -35.29 -31.43 46.71
CA ALA A 13 -35.07 -30.27 45.85
C ALA A 13 -34.06 -29.28 46.46
N ALA A 14 -34.11 -29.06 47.78
CA ALA A 14 -33.12 -28.24 48.49
C ALA A 14 -31.71 -28.87 48.48
N MET A 15 -31.59 -30.20 48.65
CA MET A 15 -30.30 -30.90 48.56
C MET A 15 -29.72 -30.91 47.13
N MET A 16 -30.56 -31.04 46.10
CA MET A 16 -30.12 -30.90 44.69
C MET A 16 -29.69 -29.46 44.37
N GLY A 17 -30.39 -28.45 44.88
CA GLY A 17 -30.01 -27.04 44.72
C GLY A 17 -28.73 -26.63 45.48
N LEU A 18 -28.44 -27.27 46.61
CA LEU A 18 -27.19 -27.07 47.35
C LEU A 18 -25.98 -27.69 46.63
N GLY A 19 -26.16 -28.85 45.98
CA GLY A 19 -25.11 -29.52 45.20
C GLY A 19 -24.66 -28.71 43.98
N THR A 20 -25.62 -28.11 43.24
CA THR A 20 -25.30 -27.27 42.07
C THR A 20 -24.61 -25.97 42.46
N ALA A 21 -25.02 -25.34 43.57
CA ALA A 21 -24.39 -24.12 44.08
C ALA A 21 -22.95 -24.35 44.59
N ALA A 22 -22.70 -25.46 45.29
CA ALA A 22 -21.36 -25.81 45.78
C ALA A 22 -20.39 -26.13 44.63
N GLN A 23 -20.87 -26.80 43.57
CA GLN A 23 -20.08 -27.06 42.39
C GLN A 23 -19.77 -25.77 41.60
N ALA A 24 -20.75 -24.87 41.44
CA ALA A 24 -20.53 -23.56 40.81
C ALA A 24 -19.46 -22.74 41.54
N GLN A 25 -19.48 -22.74 42.88
CA GLN A 25 -18.47 -22.05 43.69
C GLN A 25 -17.05 -22.62 43.50
N THR A 26 -16.94 -23.94 43.27
CA THR A 26 -15.66 -24.61 43.00
C THR A 26 -15.09 -24.17 41.66
N GLU A 27 -15.90 -24.14 40.61
CA GLU A 27 -15.48 -23.69 39.28
C GLU A 27 -15.10 -22.20 39.27
N LEU A 28 -15.86 -21.34 39.97
CA LEU A 28 -15.51 -19.92 40.12
C LEU A 28 -14.15 -19.74 40.79
N LYS A 29 -13.86 -20.49 41.86
CA LYS A 29 -12.56 -20.40 42.55
C LYS A 29 -11.41 -20.79 41.62
N LYS A 30 -11.62 -21.82 40.79
CA LYS A 30 -10.65 -22.26 39.80
C LYS A 30 -10.45 -21.21 38.70
N ALA A 31 -11.54 -20.70 38.13
CA ALA A 31 -11.53 -19.66 37.10
C ALA A 31 -10.84 -18.38 37.59
N ASN A 32 -11.14 -17.92 38.81
CA ASN A 32 -10.52 -16.74 39.41
C ASN A 32 -9.00 -16.89 39.55
N LYS A 33 -8.54 -18.08 39.99
CA LYS A 33 -7.11 -18.38 40.11
C LYS A 33 -6.42 -18.37 38.74
N GLN A 34 -7.05 -18.96 37.72
CA GLN A 34 -6.52 -18.95 36.35
C GLN A 34 -6.47 -17.54 35.77
N TYR A 35 -7.52 -16.75 35.98
CA TYR A 35 -7.57 -15.35 35.59
C TYR A 35 -6.43 -14.54 36.23
N GLU A 36 -6.18 -14.74 37.54
CA GLU A 36 -5.07 -14.11 38.27
C GLU A 36 -3.68 -14.56 37.77
N ASN A 37 -3.61 -15.75 37.16
CA ASN A 37 -2.41 -16.27 36.50
C ASN A 37 -2.28 -15.83 35.02
N TYR A 38 -3.20 -15.01 34.51
CA TYR A 38 -3.33 -14.62 33.09
C TYR A 38 -3.62 -15.80 32.14
N GLU A 39 -4.19 -16.88 32.67
CA GLU A 39 -4.63 -18.05 31.90
C GLU A 39 -6.07 -17.83 31.39
N PHE A 40 -6.27 -16.78 30.61
CA PHE A 40 -7.62 -16.27 30.28
C PHE A 40 -8.51 -17.25 29.53
N ALA A 41 -7.99 -17.95 28.52
CA ALA A 41 -8.77 -18.95 27.81
C ALA A 41 -9.22 -20.08 28.74
N LEU A 42 -8.31 -20.58 29.60
CA LEU A 42 -8.63 -21.62 30.57
C LEU A 42 -9.61 -21.12 31.65
N ALA A 43 -9.48 -19.86 32.07
CA ALA A 43 -10.40 -19.23 33.00
C ALA A 43 -11.81 -19.13 32.39
N LEU A 44 -11.93 -18.73 31.12
CA LEU A 44 -13.19 -18.62 30.39
C LEU A 44 -13.92 -19.96 30.32
N GLU A 45 -13.23 -21.08 30.10
CA GLU A 45 -13.84 -22.42 30.15
C GLU A 45 -14.53 -22.68 31.49
N ASN A 46 -13.84 -22.39 32.61
CA ASN A 46 -14.38 -22.63 33.94
C ASN A 46 -15.47 -21.60 34.33
N TYR A 47 -15.34 -20.35 33.90
CA TYR A 47 -16.40 -19.35 34.06
C TYR A 47 -17.68 -19.75 33.32
N GLN A 48 -17.59 -20.25 32.09
CA GLN A 48 -18.75 -20.71 31.32
C GLN A 48 -19.52 -21.82 32.06
N VAL A 49 -18.81 -22.77 32.67
CA VAL A 49 -19.43 -23.82 33.49
C VAL A 49 -20.10 -23.25 34.74
N ALA A 50 -19.46 -22.27 35.39
CA ALA A 50 -20.00 -21.63 36.59
C ALA A 50 -21.29 -20.85 36.31
N VAL A 51 -21.33 -20.04 35.25
CA VAL A 51 -22.47 -19.15 34.95
C VAL A 51 -23.71 -19.89 34.44
N GLN A 52 -23.54 -21.12 33.92
CA GLN A 52 -24.68 -22.00 33.61
C GLN A 52 -25.42 -22.48 34.87
N LYS A 53 -24.74 -22.49 36.03
CA LYS A 53 -25.27 -23.04 37.28
C LYS A 53 -25.74 -21.97 38.25
N LYS A 54 -25.24 -20.74 38.13
CA LYS A 54 -25.56 -19.61 39.00
C LYS A 54 -25.35 -18.30 38.23
N ASP A 55 -26.25 -17.35 38.40
CA ASP A 55 -26.04 -16.00 37.87
C ASP A 55 -24.75 -15.38 38.42
N PRO A 56 -23.87 -14.86 37.55
CA PRO A 56 -22.63 -14.22 37.99
C PRO A 56 -22.93 -12.91 38.72
N ASP A 57 -22.11 -12.58 39.72
CA ASP A 57 -22.07 -11.22 40.26
C ASP A 57 -21.34 -10.26 39.31
N LEU A 58 -21.38 -8.96 39.62
CA LEU A 58 -20.76 -7.92 38.79
C LEU A 58 -19.27 -8.18 38.57
N SER A 59 -18.53 -8.57 39.60
CA SER A 59 -17.09 -8.84 39.49
C SER A 59 -16.82 -10.01 38.54
N THR A 60 -17.61 -11.07 38.62
CA THR A 60 -17.50 -12.23 37.73
C THR A 60 -17.84 -11.84 36.28
N MET A 61 -18.89 -11.04 36.07
CA MET A 61 -19.26 -10.51 34.75
C MET A 61 -18.11 -9.70 34.13
N GLN A 62 -17.48 -8.81 34.92
CA GLN A 62 -16.35 -8.00 34.47
C GLN A 62 -15.14 -8.86 34.09
N ARG A 63 -14.75 -9.84 34.92
CA ARG A 63 -13.64 -10.75 34.61
C ARG A 63 -13.89 -11.57 33.34
N ILE A 64 -15.12 -11.98 33.08
CA ILE A 64 -15.47 -12.68 31.84
C ILE A 64 -15.35 -11.73 30.64
N ALA A 65 -15.88 -10.50 30.75
CA ALA A 65 -15.78 -9.49 29.69
C ALA A 65 -14.32 -9.14 29.37
N ASP A 66 -13.51 -8.91 30.40
CA ASP A 66 -12.08 -8.63 30.30
C ASP A 66 -11.32 -9.78 29.66
N ALA A 67 -11.59 -11.03 30.07
CA ALA A 67 -10.93 -12.19 29.49
C ALA A 67 -11.26 -12.36 28.00
N TYR A 68 -12.50 -12.09 27.59
CA TYR A 68 -12.85 -12.07 26.17
C TYR A 68 -12.16 -10.94 25.42
N ARG A 69 -12.08 -9.73 25.99
CA ARG A 69 -11.36 -8.59 25.40
C ARG A 69 -9.87 -8.89 25.24
N LEU A 70 -9.21 -9.40 26.29
CA LEU A 70 -7.78 -9.72 26.32
C LEU A 70 -7.41 -10.89 25.39
N THR A 71 -8.37 -11.74 25.05
CA THR A 71 -8.23 -12.82 24.06
C THR A 71 -8.79 -12.45 22.69
N ARG A 72 -9.09 -11.16 22.45
CA ARG A 72 -9.56 -10.59 21.18
C ARG A 72 -10.90 -11.18 20.66
N GLN A 73 -11.69 -11.78 21.55
CA GLN A 73 -13.04 -12.27 21.26
C GLN A 73 -14.07 -11.15 21.38
N ASN A 74 -13.95 -10.14 20.50
CA ASN A 74 -14.64 -8.86 20.61
C ASN A 74 -16.17 -8.97 20.62
N GLN A 75 -16.76 -9.93 19.92
CA GLN A 75 -18.21 -10.16 19.94
C GLN A 75 -18.70 -10.59 21.34
N LYS A 76 -18.01 -11.55 21.97
CA LYS A 76 -18.35 -11.98 23.33
C LYS A 76 -18.01 -10.90 24.36
N ALA A 77 -16.92 -10.16 24.17
CA ALA A 77 -16.58 -9.04 25.03
C ALA A 77 -17.70 -7.98 25.02
N GLU A 78 -18.20 -7.63 23.84
CA GLU A 78 -19.34 -6.73 23.67
C GLU A 78 -20.58 -7.23 24.44
N GLU A 79 -20.97 -8.49 24.25
CA GLU A 79 -22.13 -9.09 24.91
C GLU A 79 -22.04 -9.02 26.44
N TRP A 80 -20.85 -9.29 27.00
CA TRP A 80 -20.65 -9.26 28.45
C TRP A 80 -20.54 -7.84 28.99
N TYR A 81 -19.84 -6.92 28.32
CA TYR A 81 -19.79 -5.53 28.76
C TYR A 81 -21.15 -4.84 28.68
N ALA A 82 -21.98 -5.16 27.69
CA ALA A 82 -23.36 -4.66 27.61
C ALA A 82 -24.17 -4.99 28.88
N ARG A 83 -23.89 -6.13 29.53
CA ARG A 83 -24.50 -6.52 30.81
C ARG A 83 -23.85 -5.82 32.00
N VAL A 84 -22.52 -5.66 31.98
CA VAL A 84 -21.75 -4.99 33.05
C VAL A 84 -22.20 -3.54 33.21
N VAL A 85 -22.29 -2.77 32.13
CA VAL A 85 -22.62 -1.33 32.18
C VAL A 85 -24.07 -1.05 32.62
N GLN A 86 -24.93 -2.07 32.64
CA GLN A 86 -26.30 -1.98 33.17
C GLN A 86 -26.39 -2.21 34.68
N LYS A 87 -25.32 -2.69 35.33
CA LYS A 87 -25.32 -2.93 36.77
C LYS A 87 -24.96 -1.65 37.53
N GLU A 88 -25.67 -1.41 38.63
CA GLU A 88 -25.31 -0.35 39.56
C GLU A 88 -23.93 -0.63 40.18
N GLY A 89 -23.09 0.40 40.28
CA GLY A 89 -21.74 0.29 40.85
C GLY A 89 -20.69 -0.32 39.91
N HIS A 90 -20.95 -0.43 38.61
CA HIS A 90 -19.91 -0.80 37.65
C HIS A 90 -18.77 0.23 37.60
N ASP A 91 -17.58 -0.24 37.29
CA ASP A 91 -16.42 0.62 37.06
C ASP A 91 -16.65 1.49 35.81
N PRO A 92 -16.50 2.82 35.88
CA PRO A 92 -16.58 3.71 34.71
C PRO A 92 -15.72 3.27 33.52
N MET A 93 -14.57 2.61 33.73
CA MET A 93 -13.75 2.05 32.65
C MET A 93 -14.45 0.95 31.86
N SER A 94 -15.48 0.30 32.43
CA SER A 94 -16.31 -0.66 31.71
C SER A 94 -17.05 -0.01 30.53
N LEU A 95 -17.37 1.29 30.60
CA LEU A 95 -17.96 2.04 29.47
C LEU A 95 -16.96 2.20 28.33
N TYR A 96 -15.69 2.47 28.66
CA TYR A 96 -14.60 2.55 27.69
C TYR A 96 -14.38 1.20 27.01
N HIS A 97 -14.21 0.12 27.78
CA HIS A 97 -14.00 -1.21 27.20
C HIS A 97 -15.21 -1.73 26.42
N TYR A 98 -16.43 -1.35 26.83
CA TYR A 98 -17.62 -1.63 26.02
C TYR A 98 -17.58 -0.90 24.69
N ALA A 99 -17.23 0.39 24.71
CA ALA A 99 -17.07 1.20 23.51
C ALA A 99 -15.97 0.65 22.59
N GLU A 100 -14.83 0.19 23.13
CA GLU A 100 -13.78 -0.48 22.36
C GLU A 100 -14.29 -1.77 21.71
N ALA A 101 -15.02 -2.61 22.43
CA ALA A 101 -15.57 -3.85 21.86
C ALA A 101 -16.57 -3.57 20.73
N LEU A 102 -17.45 -2.57 20.91
CA LEU A 102 -18.37 -2.08 19.87
C LEU A 102 -17.61 -1.51 18.67
N HIS A 103 -16.58 -0.70 18.92
CA HIS A 103 -15.70 -0.13 17.90
C HIS A 103 -15.06 -1.26 17.08
N SER A 104 -14.49 -2.26 17.76
CA SER A 104 -13.85 -3.40 17.11
C SER A 104 -14.80 -4.41 16.46
N ASN A 105 -16.11 -4.20 16.59
CA ASN A 105 -17.16 -4.93 15.87
C ASN A 105 -17.80 -4.07 14.76
N GLY A 106 -17.25 -2.88 14.49
CA GLY A 106 -17.77 -1.96 13.46
C GLY A 106 -19.07 -1.25 13.86
N LYS A 107 -19.48 -1.33 15.13
CA LYS A 107 -20.68 -0.66 15.67
C LYS A 107 -20.35 0.77 16.11
N TYR A 108 -19.89 1.57 15.17
CA TYR A 108 -19.31 2.89 15.42
C TYR A 108 -20.25 3.88 16.13
N GLU A 109 -21.55 3.89 15.79
CA GLU A 109 -22.50 4.80 16.46
C GLU A 109 -22.74 4.43 17.94
N GLU A 110 -22.83 3.14 18.24
CA GLU A 110 -22.97 2.63 19.61
C GLU A 110 -21.67 2.87 20.41
N ALA A 111 -20.52 2.69 19.76
CA ALA A 111 -19.21 2.99 20.36
C ALA A 111 -19.10 4.48 20.73
N LYS A 112 -19.45 5.40 19.81
CA LYS A 112 -19.46 6.85 20.07
C LYS A 112 -20.33 7.22 21.27
N ALA A 113 -21.52 6.64 21.36
CA ALA A 113 -22.42 6.89 22.47
C ALA A 113 -21.76 6.49 23.81
N ASN A 114 -21.13 5.32 23.86
CA ASN A 114 -20.47 4.82 25.07
C ASN A 114 -19.17 5.57 25.42
N TYR A 115 -18.37 6.00 24.44
CA TYR A 115 -17.26 6.93 24.69
C TYR A 115 -17.76 8.25 25.28
N GLY A 116 -18.91 8.76 24.82
CA GLY A 116 -19.54 9.94 25.39
C GLY A 116 -20.07 9.74 26.82
N LEU A 117 -20.49 8.53 27.19
CA LEU A 117 -20.85 8.18 28.56
C LEU A 117 -19.61 8.07 29.45
N TRP A 118 -18.55 7.45 28.96
CA TRP A 118 -17.27 7.36 29.66
C TRP A 118 -16.67 8.75 29.92
N ALA A 119 -16.67 9.63 28.91
CA ALA A 119 -16.28 11.04 29.03
C ALA A 119 -17.01 11.78 30.16
N LYS A 120 -18.33 11.57 30.28
CA LYS A 120 -19.15 12.15 31.36
C LYS A 120 -18.82 11.57 32.73
N ALA A 121 -18.54 10.27 32.80
CA ALA A 121 -18.21 9.59 34.05
C ALA A 121 -16.77 9.89 34.52
N MET A 122 -15.86 10.18 33.59
CA MET A 122 -14.44 10.46 33.83
C MET A 122 -14.01 11.73 33.05
N PRO A 123 -14.34 12.94 33.54
CA PRO A 123 -14.08 14.18 32.81
C PRO A 123 -12.61 14.43 32.44
N GLU A 124 -11.66 13.86 33.19
CA GLU A 124 -10.23 13.90 32.90
C GLU A 124 -9.85 13.11 31.63
N LYS A 125 -10.75 12.26 31.12
CA LYS A 125 -10.57 11.48 29.89
C LYS A 125 -11.30 12.08 28.69
N ASN A 126 -11.95 13.24 28.85
CA ASN A 126 -12.74 13.89 27.80
C ASN A 126 -11.98 14.09 26.48
N GLU A 127 -10.71 14.51 26.54
CA GLU A 127 -9.88 14.70 25.34
C GLU A 127 -9.73 13.39 24.56
N LYS A 128 -9.34 12.31 25.25
CA LYS A 128 -9.20 10.99 24.63
C LYS A 128 -10.52 10.44 24.10
N ALA A 129 -11.61 10.63 24.84
CA ALA A 129 -12.94 10.21 24.40
C ALA A 129 -13.36 10.92 23.10
N ASN A 130 -13.08 12.23 22.98
CA ASN A 130 -13.38 13.00 21.78
C ASN A 130 -12.53 12.54 20.57
N GLU A 131 -11.26 12.18 20.78
CA GLU A 131 -10.43 11.58 19.73
C GLU A 131 -11.04 10.27 19.20
N LEU A 132 -11.50 9.40 20.10
CA LEU A 132 -12.09 8.10 19.76
C LEU A 132 -13.46 8.25 19.09
N ILE A 133 -14.27 9.22 19.52
CA ILE A 133 -15.53 9.57 18.85
C ILE A 133 -15.25 10.04 17.41
N ALA A 134 -14.26 10.92 17.23
CA ALA A 134 -13.85 11.39 15.90
C ALA A 134 -13.30 10.24 15.03
N ALA A 135 -12.60 9.27 15.63
CA ALA A 135 -12.14 8.06 14.93
C ALA A 135 -13.32 7.25 14.39
N CYS A 136 -14.33 6.98 15.22
CA CYS A 136 -15.55 6.29 14.78
C CYS A 136 -16.26 7.02 13.63
N GLU A 137 -16.34 8.36 13.68
CA GLU A 137 -16.92 9.16 12.59
C GLU A 137 -16.14 9.04 11.28
N ARG A 138 -14.81 9.12 11.35
CA ARG A 138 -13.96 8.96 10.15
C ARG A 138 -14.02 7.54 9.61
N ALA A 139 -14.03 6.53 10.47
CA ALA A 139 -14.12 5.13 10.06
C ALA A 139 -15.39 4.85 9.26
N MET A 140 -16.54 5.40 9.68
CA MET A 140 -17.80 5.30 8.91
C MET A 140 -17.69 5.96 7.53
N VAL A 141 -17.08 7.14 7.43
CA VAL A 141 -16.86 7.84 6.15
C VAL A 141 -15.89 7.08 5.24
N TRP A 142 -14.86 6.45 5.80
CA TRP A 142 -13.92 5.66 5.02
C TRP A 142 -14.53 4.34 4.55
N ALA A 143 -15.32 3.67 5.40
CA ALA A 143 -16.01 2.43 5.07
C ALA A 143 -17.07 2.63 3.97
N SER A 144 -17.63 3.84 3.81
CA SER A 144 -18.58 4.14 2.74
C SER A 144 -17.93 4.39 1.37
N LYS A 145 -16.58 4.44 1.29
CA LYS A 145 -15.88 4.64 0.01
C LYS A 145 -15.87 3.34 -0.81
N PRO A 146 -15.85 3.43 -2.16
CA PRO A 146 -15.65 2.25 -2.99
C PRO A 146 -14.35 1.55 -2.64
N ALA A 147 -14.39 0.21 -2.58
CA ALA A 147 -13.24 -0.61 -2.26
C ALA A 147 -12.03 -0.27 -3.14
N ALA A 148 -10.87 -0.09 -2.51
CA ALA A 148 -9.60 0.19 -3.19
C ALA A 148 -8.81 -1.07 -3.53
N ALA A 149 -9.22 -2.23 -3.01
CA ALA A 149 -8.58 -3.52 -3.21
C ALA A 149 -9.62 -4.65 -3.15
N VAL A 150 -9.25 -5.83 -3.63
CA VAL A 150 -9.90 -7.11 -3.29
C VAL A 150 -9.08 -7.74 -2.18
N VAL A 151 -9.74 -8.27 -1.14
CA VAL A 151 -9.10 -9.01 -0.05
C VAL A 151 -9.73 -10.39 0.07
N SER A 152 -8.90 -11.42 0.21
CA SER A 152 -9.35 -12.83 0.33
C SER A 152 -8.47 -13.60 1.32
N PRO A 153 -9.04 -14.46 2.19
CA PRO A 153 -8.24 -15.32 3.07
C PRO A 153 -7.38 -16.29 2.25
N VAL A 154 -6.20 -16.63 2.76
CA VAL A 154 -5.28 -17.58 2.13
C VAL A 154 -5.49 -18.97 2.71
N GLU A 155 -6.53 -19.65 2.24
CA GLU A 155 -7.00 -20.96 2.74
C GLU A 155 -5.93 -22.06 2.75
N SER A 156 -4.94 -21.99 1.85
CA SER A 156 -3.87 -22.99 1.81
C SER A 156 -2.83 -22.82 2.93
N ILE A 157 -2.81 -21.65 3.57
CA ILE A 157 -1.95 -21.34 4.70
C ILE A 157 -2.73 -21.47 6.00
N ASN A 158 -3.88 -20.83 6.08
CA ASN A 158 -4.65 -20.67 7.31
C ASN A 158 -5.15 -22.01 7.84
N MET A 159 -5.04 -22.22 9.15
CA MET A 159 -5.51 -23.42 9.83
C MET A 159 -6.59 -23.07 10.85
N GLY A 160 -7.82 -23.50 10.59
CA GLY A 160 -8.96 -23.23 11.47
C GLY A 160 -8.70 -23.60 12.93
N GLY A 161 -9.03 -22.68 13.84
CA GLY A 161 -8.83 -22.84 15.29
C GLY A 161 -7.47 -22.36 15.80
N PHE A 162 -6.57 -21.99 14.90
CA PHE A 162 -5.23 -21.47 15.20
C PHE A 162 -5.04 -20.08 14.61
N SER A 163 -4.05 -19.36 15.12
CA SER A 163 -3.66 -18.04 14.65
C SER A 163 -2.50 -18.19 13.68
N ASP A 164 -2.62 -17.61 12.50
CA ASP A 164 -1.62 -17.53 11.43
C ASP A 164 -1.40 -16.07 11.05
N PHE A 165 -0.17 -15.55 11.24
CA PHE A 165 0.07 -14.12 11.07
C PHE A 165 1.52 -13.72 10.78
N SER A 166 1.70 -12.44 10.48
CA SER A 166 2.94 -11.77 10.06
C SER A 166 3.69 -12.51 8.96
N PRO A 167 3.08 -12.67 7.77
CA PRO A 167 3.77 -13.19 6.61
C PRO A 167 4.90 -12.26 6.18
N MET A 168 6.00 -12.84 5.73
CA MET A 168 7.14 -12.12 5.16
C MET A 168 7.75 -12.91 4.00
N GLN A 169 8.21 -12.20 2.98
CA GLN A 169 8.90 -12.81 1.85
C GLN A 169 10.20 -13.49 2.29
N TYR A 170 10.41 -14.73 1.83
CA TYR A 170 11.58 -15.55 2.14
C TYR A 170 12.00 -16.37 0.90
N GLY A 171 12.88 -15.80 0.07
CA GLY A 171 13.21 -16.42 -1.23
C GLY A 171 11.98 -16.47 -2.14
N ASN A 172 11.62 -17.66 -2.65
CA ASN A 172 10.34 -17.90 -3.36
C ASN A 172 9.20 -18.36 -2.42
N GLN A 173 9.47 -18.43 -1.12
CA GLN A 173 8.53 -18.84 -0.09
C GLN A 173 8.07 -17.64 0.72
N ILE A 174 7.10 -17.85 1.60
CA ILE A 174 6.85 -16.98 2.75
C ILE A 174 7.33 -17.67 4.01
N ILE A 175 7.68 -16.85 5.00
CA ILE A 175 7.77 -17.25 6.41
C ILE A 175 6.65 -16.54 7.18
N PHE A 176 6.03 -17.23 8.14
CA PHE A 176 4.95 -16.68 8.95
C PHE A 176 4.92 -17.32 10.34
N THR A 177 4.14 -16.75 11.24
CA THR A 177 3.98 -17.22 12.62
C THR A 177 2.68 -17.99 12.76
N SER A 178 2.70 -19.09 13.52
CA SER A 178 1.52 -19.89 13.78
C SER A 178 1.52 -20.53 15.16
N ASP A 179 0.35 -20.63 15.80
CA ASP A 179 0.14 -21.42 17.03
C ASP A 179 -0.42 -22.84 16.79
N ARG A 180 -0.42 -23.34 15.53
CA ARG A 180 -0.82 -24.72 15.18
C ARG A 180 -0.02 -25.87 15.83
N GLY A 181 1.08 -25.54 16.51
CA GLY A 181 1.96 -26.50 17.16
C GLY A 181 2.88 -27.27 16.20
N LEU A 182 3.82 -28.02 16.76
CA LEU A 182 4.75 -28.88 16.02
C LEU A 182 4.19 -30.32 15.92
N ALA A 183 4.39 -30.96 14.77
CA ALA A 183 3.70 -32.18 14.33
C ALA A 183 3.76 -33.40 15.28
N ASP A 184 4.68 -33.43 16.25
CA ASP A 184 4.88 -34.55 17.18
C ASP A 184 4.33 -34.35 18.60
N SER A 185 3.64 -33.25 18.88
CA SER A 185 3.28 -32.88 20.26
C SER A 185 1.85 -33.32 20.67
N ARG A 186 1.64 -34.64 20.82
CA ARG A 186 0.38 -35.20 21.40
C ARG A 186 0.13 -34.81 22.87
N LYS A 187 1.02 -34.02 23.46
CA LYS A 187 0.95 -33.37 24.78
C LYS A 187 1.61 -31.99 24.74
N ALA A 188 1.40 -31.20 23.70
CA ALA A 188 1.94 -29.85 23.64
C ALA A 188 1.47 -29.06 24.87
N ASP A 189 2.39 -28.45 25.61
CA ASP A 189 2.01 -27.45 26.59
C ASP A 189 1.30 -26.31 25.87
N VAL A 190 0.12 -25.97 26.35
CA VAL A 190 -0.68 -24.86 25.81
C VAL A 190 -0.32 -23.58 26.55
N TYR A 191 -0.30 -22.48 25.81
CA TYR A 191 -0.18 -21.16 26.39
C TYR A 191 -1.50 -20.78 27.04
N GLY A 192 -1.54 -20.71 28.38
CA GLY A 192 -2.77 -20.53 29.14
C GLY A 192 -3.59 -19.27 28.77
N TRP A 193 -2.95 -18.24 28.21
CA TRP A 193 -3.67 -17.03 27.76
C TRP A 193 -4.64 -17.35 26.63
N THR A 194 -4.20 -18.11 25.62
CA THR A 194 -4.97 -18.43 24.41
C THR A 194 -5.57 -19.83 24.41
N GLY A 195 -5.05 -20.73 25.26
CA GLY A 195 -5.42 -22.15 25.27
C GLY A 195 -4.86 -22.93 24.08
N ARG A 196 -3.95 -22.32 23.30
CA ARG A 196 -3.35 -22.89 22.08
C ARG A 196 -1.85 -23.18 22.29
N PRO A 197 -1.21 -24.03 21.47
CA PRO A 197 0.23 -24.22 21.52
C PRO A 197 1.04 -22.92 21.45
N TYR A 198 2.29 -22.95 21.87
CA TYR A 198 3.19 -21.79 21.73
C TYR A 198 3.47 -21.49 20.26
N LEU A 199 3.43 -20.20 19.90
CA LEU A 199 3.78 -19.66 18.58
C LEU A 199 5.12 -20.20 18.07
N GLN A 200 5.14 -20.63 16.81
CA GLN A 200 6.33 -21.07 16.08
C GLN A 200 6.37 -20.45 14.68
N LEU A 201 7.53 -20.49 14.04
CA LEU A 201 7.73 -20.04 12.66
C LEU A 201 7.58 -21.19 11.66
N PHE A 202 6.85 -20.91 10.58
CA PHE A 202 6.56 -21.82 9.49
C PHE A 202 6.91 -21.17 8.15
N THR A 203 7.18 -21.99 7.15
CA THR A 203 7.36 -21.56 5.76
C THR A 203 6.33 -22.21 4.86
N ALA A 204 5.96 -21.54 3.79
CA ALA A 204 5.14 -22.10 2.72
C ALA A 204 5.67 -21.68 1.35
N GLN A 205 5.77 -22.63 0.44
CA GLN A 205 6.35 -22.42 -0.89
C GLN A 205 5.29 -22.03 -1.90
N GLN A 206 5.58 -21.03 -2.75
CA GLN A 206 4.69 -20.69 -3.86
C GLN A 206 4.94 -21.61 -5.06
N ASP A 207 3.86 -22.12 -5.65
CA ASP A 207 3.91 -22.85 -6.91
C ASP A 207 3.94 -21.91 -8.13
N GLU A 208 4.08 -22.47 -9.33
CA GLU A 208 4.14 -21.71 -10.60
C GLU A 208 2.83 -20.98 -10.92
N ALA A 209 1.70 -21.42 -10.36
CA ALA A 209 0.40 -20.78 -10.51
C ALA A 209 0.15 -19.66 -9.48
N GLY A 210 1.10 -19.41 -8.57
CA GLY A 210 1.01 -18.40 -7.54
C GLY A 210 0.30 -18.84 -6.27
N SER A 211 -0.06 -20.13 -6.13
CA SER A 211 -0.69 -20.67 -4.94
C SER A 211 0.34 -21.10 -3.90
N TRP A 212 0.02 -20.93 -2.63
CA TRP A 212 0.91 -21.35 -1.54
C TRP A 212 0.69 -22.82 -1.20
N GLY A 213 1.78 -23.60 -1.14
CA GLY A 213 1.79 -24.99 -0.72
C GLY A 213 1.66 -25.16 0.79
N ALA A 214 1.67 -26.43 1.23
CA ALA A 214 1.46 -26.79 2.63
C ALA A 214 2.52 -26.17 3.57
N PRO A 215 2.10 -25.55 4.68
CA PRO A 215 3.03 -25.03 5.68
C PRO A 215 3.96 -26.08 6.29
N LYS A 216 5.20 -25.70 6.50
CA LYS A 216 6.24 -26.51 7.13
C LYS A 216 6.91 -25.74 8.26
N ALA A 217 6.96 -26.31 9.46
CA ALA A 217 7.67 -25.70 10.59
C ALA A 217 9.17 -25.55 10.27
N LEU A 218 9.78 -24.45 10.73
CA LEU A 218 11.23 -24.32 10.76
C LEU A 218 11.85 -25.26 11.80
N GLU A 219 13.15 -25.53 11.62
CA GLU A 219 13.97 -26.41 12.45
C GLU A 219 14.05 -25.95 13.91
N GLU A 220 14.36 -26.87 14.82
CA GLU A 220 14.47 -26.62 16.28
C GLU A 220 15.53 -25.59 16.67
N VAL A 221 16.50 -25.30 15.78
CA VAL A 221 17.46 -24.22 16.02
C VAL A 221 16.82 -22.84 15.91
N ILE A 222 15.68 -22.72 15.22
CA ILE A 222 14.85 -21.53 15.12
C ILE A 222 13.65 -21.62 16.08
N ASN A 223 12.91 -22.73 16.03
CA ASN A 223 11.74 -22.96 16.87
C ASN A 223 12.12 -23.61 18.20
N SER A 224 11.66 -23.05 19.32
CA SER A 224 11.93 -23.53 20.68
C SER A 224 10.66 -23.99 21.39
N GLU A 225 10.79 -24.47 22.63
CA GLU A 225 9.64 -24.83 23.47
C GLU A 225 8.66 -23.66 23.74
N TYR A 226 9.17 -22.42 23.74
CA TYR A 226 8.38 -21.20 23.97
C TYR A 226 8.13 -20.41 22.68
N HIS A 227 7.47 -19.24 22.79
CA HIS A 227 7.07 -18.42 21.65
C HIS A 227 8.25 -17.97 20.77
N ASN A 228 8.17 -18.32 19.49
CA ASN A 228 8.96 -17.77 18.38
C ASN A 228 8.00 -17.20 17.35
N ALA A 229 8.18 -15.93 17.00
CA ALA A 229 7.22 -15.20 16.17
C ALA A 229 7.89 -14.11 15.38
N THR A 230 7.21 -13.62 14.34
CA THR A 230 7.55 -12.44 13.54
C THR A 230 8.98 -12.48 12.99
N ALA A 231 9.10 -12.71 11.70
CA ALA A 231 10.40 -12.84 11.08
C ALA A 231 10.59 -11.85 9.93
N SER A 232 11.83 -11.48 9.70
CA SER A 232 12.27 -10.69 8.56
C SER A 232 13.50 -11.35 7.94
N ALA A 233 13.55 -11.37 6.61
CA ALA A 233 14.61 -12.04 5.88
C ALA A 233 15.38 -11.05 5.01
N ALA A 234 16.71 -11.16 5.02
CA ALA A 234 17.60 -10.40 4.14
C ALA A 234 18.40 -11.33 3.24
N GLU A 235 19.14 -10.74 2.29
CA GLU A 235 20.09 -11.45 1.43
C GLU A 235 19.44 -12.64 0.68
N ASN A 236 18.22 -12.44 0.16
CA ASN A 236 17.39 -13.46 -0.48
C ASN A 236 17.12 -14.69 0.41
N GLY A 237 16.93 -14.47 1.71
CA GLY A 237 16.62 -15.54 2.67
C GLY A 237 17.84 -16.28 3.22
N LYS A 238 19.05 -15.70 3.10
CA LYS A 238 20.24 -16.23 3.77
C LYS A 238 20.40 -15.74 5.20
N MET A 239 19.79 -14.61 5.52
CA MET A 239 19.79 -14.03 6.87
C MET A 239 18.36 -13.95 7.38
N LEU A 240 18.14 -14.41 8.60
CA LEU A 240 16.85 -14.31 9.29
C LEU A 240 17.00 -13.44 10.53
N TYR A 241 16.02 -12.59 10.78
CA TYR A 241 15.80 -11.86 12.03
C TYR A 241 14.46 -12.31 12.56
N PHE A 242 14.36 -12.66 13.84
CA PHE A 242 13.10 -13.15 14.39
C PHE A 242 12.98 -12.88 15.89
N THR A 243 11.75 -12.79 16.37
CA THR A 243 11.46 -12.54 17.78
C THR A 243 11.37 -13.85 18.56
N ARG A 244 12.04 -13.89 19.72
CA ARG A 244 11.87 -14.92 20.75
C ARG A 244 11.34 -14.30 22.02
N THR A 245 10.51 -15.03 22.76
CA THR A 245 10.10 -14.64 24.10
C THR A 245 11.00 -15.27 25.15
N HIS A 246 11.53 -14.44 26.05
CA HIS A 246 12.31 -14.80 27.22
C HIS A 246 11.48 -14.62 28.50
N MET A 247 11.51 -15.60 29.40
CA MET A 247 10.86 -15.48 30.73
C MET A 247 11.87 -14.96 31.76
N VAL A 248 11.77 -13.69 32.14
CA VAL A 248 12.73 -13.02 33.05
C VAL A 248 12.24 -13.10 34.49
N PRO A 249 13.00 -13.67 35.44
CA PRO A 249 12.58 -13.71 36.83
C PRO A 249 12.39 -12.31 37.44
N LYS A 250 11.23 -12.01 38.01
CA LYS A 250 10.90 -10.73 38.65
C LYS A 250 11.48 -10.70 40.07
N ARG A 251 12.34 -9.72 40.39
CA ARG A 251 12.60 -9.32 41.78
C ARG A 251 11.36 -8.61 42.33
N LYS A 252 10.95 -8.88 43.57
CA LYS A 252 9.77 -8.24 44.20
C LYS A 252 10.00 -6.75 44.47
N PRO A 253 9.18 -5.86 43.90
CA PRO A 253 8.65 -4.73 44.69
C PRO A 253 7.12 -4.71 44.70
N GLY A 254 6.55 -4.03 45.72
CA GLY A 254 5.11 -3.92 45.96
C GLY A 254 4.37 -3.09 44.90
N ASN A 255 3.03 -3.20 44.93
CA ASN A 255 2.10 -2.56 43.99
C ASN A 255 2.35 -1.04 43.89
N SER A 256 2.70 -0.56 42.70
CA SER A 256 3.01 0.85 42.42
C SER A 256 1.93 1.56 41.59
N ASP A 257 0.78 0.92 41.34
CA ASP A 257 -0.34 1.50 40.59
C ASP A 257 -1.48 1.89 41.54
N PRO A 258 -1.77 3.20 41.73
CA PRO A 258 -2.86 3.66 42.58
C PRO A 258 -4.27 3.40 42.00
N THR A 259 -4.36 2.89 40.77
CA THR A 259 -5.62 2.52 40.08
C THR A 259 -5.80 1.01 39.90
N SER A 260 -4.82 0.20 40.31
CA SER A 260 -4.92 -1.26 40.24
C SER A 260 -5.89 -1.81 41.29
N TRP A 261 -6.95 -2.48 40.83
CA TRP A 261 -7.93 -3.22 41.64
C TRP A 261 -7.37 -4.50 42.29
N ILE A 262 -6.13 -4.89 41.98
CA ILE A 262 -5.47 -6.04 42.60
C ILE A 262 -4.58 -5.55 43.76
N LYS A 263 -5.12 -5.61 45.00
CA LYS A 263 -4.44 -5.13 46.23
C LYS A 263 -3.06 -5.76 46.46
N GLU A 264 -2.91 -7.04 46.12
CA GLU A 264 -1.63 -7.74 46.05
C GLU A 264 -1.63 -8.60 44.78
N PRO A 265 -0.96 -8.19 43.69
CA PRO A 265 -0.84 -9.06 42.55
C PRO A 265 -0.13 -10.33 43.00
N VAL A 266 -0.68 -11.49 42.63
CA VAL A 266 0.09 -12.74 42.59
C VAL A 266 1.17 -12.49 41.56
N VAL A 267 2.32 -12.01 42.04
CA VAL A 267 3.45 -11.67 41.18
C VAL A 267 3.89 -12.98 40.56
N LYS A 268 3.72 -13.14 39.24
CA LYS A 268 4.47 -14.16 38.52
C LYS A 268 5.93 -13.95 38.91
N GLU A 269 6.59 -15.03 39.29
CA GLU A 269 8.04 -15.04 39.46
C GLU A 269 8.77 -14.58 38.20
N PHE A 270 8.08 -14.38 37.06
CA PHE A 270 8.63 -14.04 35.75
C PHE A 270 7.83 -12.96 34.99
N VAL A 271 8.51 -12.19 34.15
CA VAL A 271 7.99 -11.26 33.14
C VAL A 271 8.38 -11.79 31.76
N ASN A 272 7.43 -11.88 30.83
CA ASN A 272 7.73 -12.26 29.45
C ASN A 272 8.30 -11.03 28.71
N ARG A 273 9.47 -11.17 28.11
CA ARG A 273 10.18 -10.12 27.38
C ARG A 273 10.55 -10.60 25.99
N LEU A 274 10.47 -9.71 25.01
CA LEU A 274 10.80 -10.02 23.63
C LEU A 274 12.28 -9.72 23.35
N GLU A 275 12.91 -10.58 22.55
CA GLU A 275 14.27 -10.44 22.07
C GLU A 275 14.33 -10.70 20.56
N ILE A 276 15.16 -9.95 19.84
CA ILE A 276 15.45 -10.26 18.44
C ILE A 276 16.67 -11.18 18.37
N PHE A 277 16.59 -12.23 17.55
CA PHE A 277 17.72 -13.09 17.21
C PHE A 277 17.98 -13.03 15.71
N THR A 278 19.23 -13.23 15.32
CA THR A 278 19.65 -13.43 13.93
C THR A 278 20.07 -14.87 13.70
N ALA A 279 19.80 -15.42 12.52
CA ALA A 279 20.34 -16.71 12.07
C ALA A 279 20.85 -16.62 10.63
N GLU A 280 21.88 -17.42 10.32
CA GLU A 280 22.51 -17.50 9.00
C GLU A 280 22.21 -18.85 8.37
N LYS A 281 21.86 -18.86 7.08
CA LYS A 281 21.58 -20.09 6.34
C LYS A 281 22.88 -20.66 5.75
N GLN A 282 23.27 -21.85 6.19
CA GLN A 282 24.43 -22.57 5.67
C GLN A 282 23.96 -23.79 4.88
N GLY A 283 23.98 -23.68 3.55
CA GLY A 283 23.36 -24.68 2.68
C GLY A 283 21.84 -24.69 2.89
N ASN A 284 21.30 -25.78 3.43
CA ASN A 284 19.86 -25.95 3.68
C ASN A 284 19.46 -25.82 5.15
N VAL A 285 20.42 -25.64 6.07
CA VAL A 285 20.17 -25.60 7.52
C VAL A 285 20.43 -24.21 8.10
N TRP A 286 19.76 -23.87 9.19
CA TRP A 286 20.02 -22.64 9.94
C TRP A 286 21.16 -22.84 10.95
N ALA A 287 22.04 -21.85 11.04
CA ALA A 287 23.20 -21.86 11.93
C ALA A 287 23.49 -20.44 12.46
N ASN A 288 24.52 -20.31 13.31
CA ASN A 288 25.02 -19.04 13.84
C ASN A 288 23.93 -18.15 14.49
N ILE A 289 23.11 -18.76 15.34
CA ILE A 289 22.04 -18.05 16.04
C ILE A 289 22.66 -17.10 17.07
N LYS A 290 22.42 -15.79 16.91
CA LYS A 290 23.02 -14.74 17.74
C LYS A 290 21.94 -13.77 18.22
N PRO A 291 21.99 -13.31 19.48
CA PRO A 291 21.09 -12.26 19.95
C PRO A 291 21.42 -10.93 19.27
N PHE A 292 20.41 -10.09 19.07
CA PHE A 292 20.59 -8.72 18.63
C PHE A 292 21.33 -7.92 19.71
N ALA A 293 22.29 -7.07 19.28
CA ALA A 293 23.25 -6.43 20.17
C ALA A 293 22.63 -5.53 21.26
N TYR A 294 21.38 -5.09 21.06
CA TYR A 294 20.67 -4.20 21.99
C TYR A 294 19.49 -4.88 22.69
N ASN A 295 19.39 -6.20 22.66
CA ASN A 295 18.50 -6.91 23.58
C ASN A 295 18.93 -6.64 25.02
N LYS A 296 17.95 -6.37 25.90
CA LYS A 296 18.18 -6.16 27.34
C LYS A 296 16.93 -6.52 28.13
N VAL A 297 16.66 -7.82 28.21
CA VAL A 297 15.41 -8.38 28.74
C VAL A 297 15.11 -7.97 30.19
N GLU A 298 16.12 -7.62 30.96
CA GLU A 298 15.96 -7.12 32.32
C GLU A 298 15.27 -5.75 32.39
N GLU A 299 15.29 -4.99 31.29
CA GLU A 299 14.79 -3.61 31.24
C GLU A 299 13.63 -3.45 30.27
N TYR A 300 13.75 -3.97 29.05
CA TYR A 300 12.79 -3.74 27.97
C TYR A 300 12.69 -4.93 27.01
N SER A 301 11.73 -4.85 26.11
CA SER A 301 11.42 -5.79 25.04
C SER A 301 11.87 -5.21 23.71
N VAL A 302 12.40 -6.07 22.83
CA VAL A 302 12.73 -5.72 21.44
C VAL A 302 12.14 -6.82 20.56
N GLY A 303 11.29 -6.47 19.60
CA GLY A 303 10.62 -7.47 18.76
C GLY A 303 10.10 -6.93 17.45
N HIS A 304 9.41 -7.78 16.69
CA HIS A 304 8.83 -7.45 15.38
C HIS A 304 9.88 -6.87 14.40
N PRO A 305 10.99 -7.60 14.13
CA PRO A 305 12.05 -7.09 13.26
C PRO A 305 11.56 -6.88 11.83
N ALA A 306 12.08 -5.84 11.17
CA ALA A 306 11.92 -5.57 9.75
C ALA A 306 13.22 -5.00 9.17
N ILE A 307 13.92 -5.80 8.38
CA ILE A 307 15.13 -5.37 7.69
C ILE A 307 14.77 -4.62 6.41
N SER A 308 15.42 -3.49 6.15
CA SER A 308 15.28 -2.75 4.89
C SER A 308 15.74 -3.61 3.69
N PRO A 309 15.21 -3.38 2.48
CA PRO A 309 15.56 -4.17 1.30
C PRO A 309 17.07 -4.18 0.98
N ASP A 310 17.78 -3.10 1.31
CA ASP A 310 19.22 -2.99 1.13
C ASP A 310 20.05 -3.66 2.24
N GLY A 311 19.40 -4.21 3.28
CA GLY A 311 20.02 -4.90 4.41
C GLY A 311 20.74 -3.99 5.40
N LYS A 312 20.59 -2.66 5.30
CA LYS A 312 21.38 -1.69 6.09
C LYS A 312 20.66 -1.13 7.31
N THR A 313 19.34 -1.22 7.37
CA THR A 313 18.55 -0.65 8.49
C THR A 313 17.60 -1.70 9.02
N LEU A 314 17.66 -1.97 10.32
CA LEU A 314 16.74 -2.84 11.01
C LEU A 314 15.76 -1.98 11.80
N TYR A 315 14.48 -2.02 11.41
CA TYR A 315 13.36 -1.45 12.17
C TYR A 315 12.79 -2.52 13.11
N PHE A 316 12.28 -2.11 14.27
CA PHE A 316 11.69 -3.01 15.27
C PHE A 316 10.83 -2.24 16.28
N ALA A 317 9.95 -2.94 16.98
CA ALA A 317 9.14 -2.37 18.07
C ALA A 317 9.84 -2.55 19.42
N SER A 318 9.71 -1.57 20.32
CA SER A 318 10.27 -1.63 21.68
C SER A 318 9.56 -0.70 22.67
N ASP A 319 9.64 -1.06 23.96
CA ASP A 319 9.29 -0.24 25.14
C ASP A 319 10.55 0.30 25.85
N MET A 320 11.68 0.42 25.13
CA MET A 320 12.95 0.92 25.67
C MET A 320 12.89 2.42 26.04
N GLU A 321 13.93 2.90 26.74
CA GLU A 321 14.05 4.33 27.07
C GLU A 321 13.95 5.22 25.82
N GLY A 322 13.10 6.25 25.89
CA GLY A 322 12.79 7.13 24.77
C GLY A 322 11.53 6.76 23.97
N THR A 323 10.81 5.70 24.36
CA THR A 323 9.45 5.39 23.89
C THR A 323 8.48 6.51 24.30
N LEU A 324 7.57 6.90 23.40
CA LEU A 324 6.54 7.91 23.61
C LEU A 324 5.25 7.29 24.19
N GLY A 325 4.91 6.08 23.77
CA GLY A 325 3.70 5.35 24.17
C GLY A 325 3.97 4.03 24.89
N ASP A 326 3.12 3.05 24.60
CA ASP A 326 3.23 1.69 25.12
C ASP A 326 4.38 0.93 24.41
N THR A 327 4.46 1.04 23.08
CA THR A 327 5.58 0.55 22.28
C THR A 327 5.77 1.43 21.06
N ASP A 328 7.01 1.71 20.70
CA ASP A 328 7.38 2.57 19.58
C ASP A 328 8.18 1.79 18.53
N ILE A 329 8.16 2.25 17.28
CA ILE A 329 9.11 1.85 16.25
C ILE A 329 10.45 2.54 16.49
N PHE A 330 11.49 1.73 16.61
CA PHE A 330 12.89 2.11 16.61
C PHE A 330 13.59 1.59 15.36
N TYR A 331 14.75 2.15 15.06
CA TYR A 331 15.64 1.64 14.02
C TYR A 331 17.09 1.60 14.48
N SER A 332 17.86 0.70 13.89
CA SER A 332 19.32 0.61 14.02
C SER A 332 19.95 0.49 12.64
N THR A 333 21.06 1.19 12.41
CA THR A 333 21.79 1.16 11.14
C THR A 333 23.05 0.32 11.23
N LYS A 334 23.29 -0.49 10.21
CA LYS A 334 24.47 -1.35 10.10
C LYS A 334 25.70 -0.50 9.81
N GLN A 335 26.74 -0.68 10.61
CA GLN A 335 28.01 0.02 10.52
C GLN A 335 28.93 -0.63 9.48
N ALA A 336 30.02 0.04 9.13
CA ALA A 336 30.98 -0.44 8.14
C ALA A 336 31.66 -1.76 8.54
N ASP A 337 31.78 -2.04 9.84
CA ASP A 337 32.31 -3.30 10.39
C ASP A 337 31.27 -4.42 10.48
N GLY A 338 30.03 -4.15 10.05
CA GLY A 338 28.91 -5.09 10.08
C GLY A 338 28.12 -5.11 11.39
N SER A 339 28.55 -4.37 12.42
CA SER A 339 27.82 -4.24 13.69
C SER A 339 26.57 -3.34 13.55
N TRP A 340 25.67 -3.42 14.52
CA TRP A 340 24.48 -2.57 14.59
C TRP A 340 24.74 -1.33 15.45
N GLY A 341 24.38 -0.15 14.94
CA GLY A 341 24.45 1.11 15.69
C GLY A 341 23.41 1.22 16.80
N LYS A 342 23.55 2.21 17.70
CA LYS A 342 22.61 2.41 18.80
C LYS A 342 21.18 2.61 18.26
N PRO A 343 20.14 1.97 18.85
CA PRO A 343 18.75 2.21 18.49
C PRO A 343 18.36 3.68 18.59
N VAL A 344 17.57 4.13 17.63
CA VAL A 344 17.01 5.49 17.57
C VAL A 344 15.50 5.38 17.36
N ASN A 345 14.72 6.16 18.11
CA ASN A 345 13.27 6.25 17.96
C ASN A 345 12.93 6.83 16.58
N ALA A 346 11.94 6.25 15.87
CA ALA A 346 11.54 6.69 14.53
C ALA A 346 10.81 8.06 14.50
N GLY A 347 10.61 8.68 15.67
CA GLY A 347 10.10 10.03 15.82
C GLY A 347 8.57 10.10 15.96
N PRO A 348 8.05 11.25 16.42
CA PRO A 348 6.64 11.43 16.80
C PRO A 348 5.68 11.47 15.61
N THR A 349 6.20 11.45 14.38
CA THR A 349 5.36 11.26 13.19
C THR A 349 4.88 9.82 13.09
N ILE A 350 5.74 8.85 13.42
CA ILE A 350 5.41 7.42 13.41
C ILE A 350 4.82 7.03 14.75
N ASN A 351 5.49 7.40 15.84
CA ASN A 351 5.17 6.94 17.18
C ASN A 351 4.20 7.88 17.90
N THR A 352 3.26 7.30 18.62
CA THR A 352 2.20 7.98 19.36
C THR A 352 2.29 7.66 20.85
N ALA A 353 1.27 8.02 21.64
CA ALA A 353 1.17 7.62 23.03
C ALA A 353 0.64 6.18 23.22
N ALA A 354 0.38 5.44 22.14
CA ALA A 354 -0.18 4.09 22.16
C ALA A 354 0.83 3.06 21.63
N ARG A 355 0.39 2.02 20.91
CA ARG A 355 1.27 0.98 20.38
C ARG A 355 1.48 1.15 18.90
N GLU A 356 2.74 1.30 18.51
CA GLU A 356 3.21 1.08 17.15
C GLU A 356 4.02 -0.21 17.07
N SER A 357 3.76 -1.04 16.05
CA SER A 357 4.34 -2.38 15.92
C SER A 357 4.32 -2.90 14.48
N PHE A 358 4.89 -4.09 14.26
CA PHE A 358 4.91 -4.77 12.96
C PHE A 358 5.39 -3.90 11.79
N PRO A 359 6.58 -3.29 11.90
CA PRO A 359 7.13 -2.53 10.78
C PRO A 359 7.36 -3.43 9.56
N TYR A 360 7.33 -2.82 8.37
CA TYR A 360 7.69 -3.43 7.10
C TYR A 360 8.21 -2.33 6.18
N VAL A 361 9.27 -2.59 5.41
CA VAL A 361 9.82 -1.62 4.45
C VAL A 361 9.72 -2.21 3.05
N ASP A 362 9.01 -1.53 2.15
CA ASP A 362 8.85 -1.98 0.77
C ASP A 362 10.10 -1.69 -0.08
N ALA A 363 10.09 -2.20 -1.33
CA ALA A 363 11.19 -2.03 -2.26
C ALA A 363 11.48 -0.57 -2.64
N ASP A 364 10.49 0.33 -2.50
CA ASP A 364 10.62 1.77 -2.75
C ASP A 364 11.09 2.54 -1.50
N GLY A 365 11.25 1.85 -0.37
CA GLY A 365 11.70 2.42 0.90
C GLY A 365 10.60 3.04 1.75
N LYS A 366 9.32 2.84 1.41
CA LYS A 366 8.21 3.26 2.29
C LYS A 366 8.14 2.37 3.52
N LEU A 367 7.87 2.98 4.67
CA LEU A 367 7.59 2.27 5.90
C LEU A 367 6.09 2.00 6.01
N TYR A 368 5.74 0.76 6.28
CA TYR A 368 4.44 0.34 6.73
C TYR A 368 4.55 -0.11 8.19
N PHE A 369 3.54 0.17 9.00
CA PHE A 369 3.50 -0.25 10.40
C PHE A 369 2.05 -0.34 10.86
N ALA A 370 1.81 -1.08 11.93
CA ALA A 370 0.52 -1.16 12.58
C ALA A 370 0.48 -0.23 13.80
N SER A 371 -0.65 0.45 14.03
CA SER A 371 -0.86 1.33 15.19
C SER A 371 -2.30 1.27 15.69
N ASP A 372 -2.48 1.37 17.00
CA ASP A 372 -3.76 1.65 17.67
C ASP A 372 -3.84 3.06 18.28
N GLY A 373 -2.83 3.90 18.02
CA GLY A 373 -2.78 5.29 18.45
C GLY A 373 -3.10 6.29 17.35
N HIS A 374 -2.72 5.98 16.10
CA HIS A 374 -3.15 6.76 14.95
C HIS A 374 -4.63 6.55 14.66
N MET A 375 -5.29 7.56 14.10
CA MET A 375 -6.71 7.46 13.82
C MET A 375 -7.01 6.39 12.74
N GLY A 376 -7.76 5.37 13.14
CA GLY A 376 -8.06 4.19 12.33
C GLY A 376 -9.52 3.74 12.39
N PHE A 377 -9.76 2.50 12.00
CA PHE A 377 -11.06 1.84 11.98
C PHE A 377 -11.32 1.00 13.23
N GLY A 378 -10.28 0.59 13.97
CA GLY A 378 -10.44 -0.46 14.97
C GLY A 378 -9.26 -0.58 15.90
N GLY A 379 -8.81 -1.83 16.12
CA GLY A 379 -7.69 -2.14 16.99
C GLY A 379 -6.37 -1.66 16.38
N LEU A 380 -5.48 -2.58 16.03
CA LEU A 380 -4.33 -2.23 15.20
C LEU A 380 -4.80 -1.97 13.77
N ASP A 381 -4.44 -0.83 13.22
CA ASP A 381 -4.64 -0.46 11.82
C ASP A 381 -3.29 -0.28 11.12
N MET A 382 -3.21 -0.57 9.82
CA MET A 382 -1.99 -0.39 9.03
C MET A 382 -1.87 1.03 8.46
N PHE A 383 -0.67 1.60 8.55
CA PHE A 383 -0.32 2.92 8.06
C PHE A 383 0.90 2.83 7.13
N GLU A 384 0.96 3.72 6.14
CA GLU A 384 2.16 3.95 5.31
C GLU A 384 2.78 5.32 5.62
N ALA A 385 4.10 5.42 5.46
CA ALA A 385 4.85 6.67 5.59
C ALA A 385 5.98 6.75 4.55
N GLU A 386 6.27 7.98 4.10
CA GLU A 386 7.38 8.28 3.18
C GLU A 386 8.53 8.97 3.92
N GLY A 387 9.76 8.56 3.67
CA GLY A 387 10.95 9.13 4.30
C GLY A 387 11.95 8.05 4.69
N ALA A 388 12.74 8.32 5.72
CA ALA A 388 13.64 7.33 6.32
C ALA A 388 13.95 7.74 7.77
N HIS A 389 14.30 6.74 8.59
CA HIS A 389 14.87 6.94 9.93
C HIS A 389 13.93 7.69 10.89
N ALA A 390 14.17 8.98 11.16
CA ALA A 390 13.33 9.84 11.98
C ALA A 390 12.71 11.01 11.20
N ALA A 391 12.90 11.04 9.87
CA ALA A 391 12.42 12.09 8.98
C ALA A 391 11.23 11.60 8.13
N TRP A 392 10.26 10.95 8.78
CA TRP A 392 9.05 10.46 8.12
C TRP A 392 8.04 11.57 7.88
N THR A 393 7.30 11.43 6.80
CA THR A 393 6.26 12.35 6.37
C THR A 393 5.07 11.57 5.80
N LYS A 394 3.94 12.26 5.59
CA LYS A 394 2.74 11.74 4.91
C LYS A 394 2.23 10.41 5.50
N VAL A 395 2.18 10.30 6.83
CA VAL A 395 1.57 9.14 7.48
C VAL A 395 0.10 9.05 7.09
N ARG A 396 -0.29 7.91 6.53
CA ARG A 396 -1.63 7.66 5.99
C ARG A 396 -2.11 6.28 6.39
N ASN A 397 -3.34 6.22 6.87
CA ASN A 397 -4.04 4.96 7.04
C ASN A 397 -4.20 4.31 5.65
N VAL A 398 -3.85 3.03 5.51
CA VAL A 398 -3.89 2.30 4.22
C VAL A 398 -5.32 2.21 3.67
N GLY A 399 -6.33 2.26 4.54
CA GLY A 399 -7.74 2.35 4.19
C GLY A 399 -8.41 0.99 3.92
N ALA A 400 -9.72 1.03 3.77
CA ALA A 400 -10.53 -0.15 3.48
C ALA A 400 -10.38 -0.61 2.01
N PRO A 401 -10.46 -1.92 1.72
CA PRO A 401 -10.76 -3.02 2.65
C PRO A 401 -9.52 -3.67 3.30
N ILE A 402 -8.33 -3.07 3.13
CA ILE A 402 -7.12 -3.62 3.75
C ILE A 402 -7.19 -3.42 5.27
N ASN A 403 -7.51 -2.22 5.74
CA ASN A 403 -7.93 -2.02 7.12
C ASN A 403 -9.44 -2.28 7.27
N SER A 404 -9.81 -2.73 8.46
CA SER A 404 -11.14 -3.15 8.88
C SER A 404 -11.38 -2.68 10.32
N ALA A 405 -12.57 -2.93 10.87
CA ALA A 405 -12.83 -2.64 12.29
C ALA A 405 -12.00 -3.48 13.27
N LYS A 406 -11.20 -4.44 12.78
CA LYS A 406 -10.54 -5.47 13.60
C LYS A 406 -9.05 -5.11 13.75
N ASN A 407 -8.21 -6.06 14.14
CA ASN A 407 -6.76 -5.86 14.05
C ASN A 407 -6.31 -6.22 12.65
N ASP A 408 -5.57 -5.33 12.01
CA ASP A 408 -4.94 -5.47 10.71
C ASP A 408 -3.47 -5.06 10.84
N TYR A 409 -2.55 -5.98 10.54
CA TYR A 409 -1.11 -5.76 10.75
C TYR A 409 -0.24 -6.71 9.92
N GLY A 410 1.08 -6.51 9.96
CA GLY A 410 2.05 -7.45 9.36
C GLY A 410 1.92 -7.55 7.84
N ILE A 411 1.76 -6.42 7.16
CA ILE A 411 1.72 -6.36 5.69
C ILE A 411 3.06 -6.72 5.07
N MET A 412 3.01 -7.38 3.91
CA MET A 412 4.10 -7.55 2.98
C MET A 412 3.59 -7.44 1.54
N PHE A 413 4.46 -7.03 0.61
CA PHE A 413 4.12 -6.97 -0.81
C PHE A 413 4.81 -8.09 -1.58
N THR A 414 4.05 -8.83 -2.39
CA THR A 414 4.58 -9.71 -3.45
C THR A 414 4.82 -8.93 -4.74
N LYS A 415 4.06 -7.85 -4.94
CA LYS A 415 4.29 -6.82 -5.96
C LYS A 415 4.12 -5.44 -5.33
N ALA A 416 5.19 -4.65 -5.30
CA ALA A 416 5.24 -3.36 -4.62
C ALA A 416 4.02 -2.48 -4.95
N GLY A 417 3.31 -2.02 -3.92
CA GLY A 417 2.13 -1.16 -4.04
C GLY A 417 0.90 -1.77 -4.73
N GLU A 418 0.95 -3.01 -5.20
CA GLU A 418 -0.10 -3.60 -6.03
C GLU A 418 -0.78 -4.82 -5.40
N GLU A 419 -0.01 -5.79 -4.91
CA GLU A 419 -0.58 -7.00 -4.30
C GLU A 419 0.38 -7.59 -3.26
N GLY A 420 -0.19 -8.30 -2.29
CA GLY A 420 0.57 -8.79 -1.15
C GLY A 420 -0.27 -9.55 -0.14
N LEU A 421 0.31 -9.75 1.05
CA LEU A 421 -0.30 -10.46 2.16
C LEU A 421 -0.29 -9.59 3.41
N PHE A 422 -1.21 -9.84 4.34
CA PHE A 422 -1.24 -9.23 5.67
C PHE A 422 -2.02 -10.12 6.64
N SER A 423 -2.06 -9.75 7.91
CA SER A 423 -2.74 -10.50 8.96
C SER A 423 -3.94 -9.74 9.51
N SER A 424 -5.01 -10.48 9.79
CA SER A 424 -6.21 -9.90 10.36
C SER A 424 -7.01 -10.90 11.17
N ASN A 425 -7.72 -10.44 12.20
CA ASN A 425 -8.78 -11.22 12.86
C ASN A 425 -10.19 -10.84 12.38
N ARG A 426 -10.32 -10.34 11.15
CA ARG A 426 -11.60 -9.82 10.61
C ARG A 426 -12.74 -10.83 10.58
N ASP A 427 -12.44 -12.08 10.28
CA ASP A 427 -13.44 -13.16 10.18
C ASP A 427 -13.42 -14.08 11.42
N SER A 428 -12.71 -13.69 12.48
CA SER A 428 -12.54 -14.54 13.66
C SER A 428 -13.63 -14.36 14.71
N GLU A 429 -14.18 -15.48 15.18
CA GLU A 429 -15.10 -15.56 16.32
C GLU A 429 -14.39 -15.84 17.66
N ASN A 430 -13.19 -16.44 17.61
CA ASN A 430 -12.43 -16.92 18.77
C ASN A 430 -11.12 -16.15 19.01
N GLY A 431 -10.91 -15.05 18.29
CA GLY A 431 -9.76 -14.15 18.45
C GLY A 431 -8.47 -14.65 17.80
N THR A 432 -8.54 -15.63 16.90
CA THR A 432 -7.43 -16.02 16.03
C THR A 432 -7.21 -15.02 14.90
N GLU A 433 -5.97 -14.90 14.45
CA GLU A 433 -5.63 -14.18 13.24
C GLU A 433 -5.47 -15.12 12.05
N ASP A 434 -5.82 -14.64 10.86
CA ASP A 434 -5.62 -15.33 9.59
C ASP A 434 -4.77 -14.46 8.66
N ILE A 435 -4.09 -15.10 7.70
CA ILE A 435 -3.38 -14.43 6.61
C ILE A 435 -4.35 -14.18 5.46
N TYR A 436 -4.36 -12.93 4.98
CA TYR A 436 -5.17 -12.47 3.86
C TYR A 436 -4.28 -12.00 2.72
N SER A 437 -4.69 -12.29 1.49
CA SER A 437 -4.15 -11.68 0.28
C SER A 437 -4.91 -10.41 -0.05
N PHE A 438 -4.23 -9.41 -0.61
CA PHE A 438 -4.85 -8.23 -1.19
C PHE A 438 -4.34 -7.98 -2.60
N LYS A 439 -5.21 -7.40 -3.43
CA LYS A 439 -4.87 -6.86 -4.76
C LYS A 439 -5.54 -5.52 -4.97
N MET A 440 -4.73 -4.48 -5.14
CA MET A 440 -5.21 -3.12 -5.38
C MET A 440 -6.04 -3.07 -6.66
N LEU A 441 -7.23 -2.50 -6.56
CA LEU A 441 -8.10 -2.24 -7.70
C LEU A 441 -7.56 -1.00 -8.41
N GLN A 442 -6.98 -1.19 -9.59
CA GLN A 442 -6.64 -0.05 -10.43
C GLN A 442 -7.92 0.63 -10.90
N ARG A 443 -8.19 1.84 -10.38
CA ARG A 443 -9.26 2.68 -10.93
C ARG A 443 -8.88 3.07 -12.36
N PRO A 444 -9.72 2.82 -13.36
CA PRO A 444 -9.45 3.27 -14.72
C PRO A 444 -9.23 4.79 -14.72
N VAL A 445 -8.22 5.23 -15.46
CA VAL A 445 -7.98 6.64 -15.76
C VAL A 445 -8.80 6.98 -16.98
N VAL A 446 -9.48 8.13 -16.99
CA VAL A 446 -10.14 8.58 -18.22
C VAL A 446 -9.09 9.18 -19.16
N ILE A 447 -8.87 8.55 -20.30
CA ILE A 447 -8.11 9.16 -21.40
C ILE A 447 -9.06 10.04 -22.20
N GLN A 448 -8.78 11.33 -22.25
CA GLN A 448 -9.45 12.29 -23.11
C GLN A 448 -8.62 12.51 -24.38
N LEU A 449 -9.05 11.90 -25.48
CA LEU A 449 -8.49 12.14 -26.81
C LEU A 449 -9.08 13.43 -27.39
N ILE A 450 -8.22 14.32 -27.88
CA ILE A 450 -8.59 15.60 -28.49
C ILE A 450 -8.00 15.64 -29.90
N THR A 451 -8.82 15.82 -30.92
CA THR A 451 -8.39 15.97 -32.32
C THR A 451 -8.57 17.41 -32.76
N LEU A 452 -7.50 18.03 -33.25
CA LEU A 452 -7.46 19.42 -33.67
C LEU A 452 -6.95 19.53 -35.12
N GLU A 453 -7.50 20.46 -35.89
CA GLU A 453 -6.93 20.91 -37.16
C GLU A 453 -5.96 22.06 -36.89
N ARG A 454 -4.77 21.98 -37.49
CA ARG A 454 -3.84 23.11 -37.58
C ARG A 454 -4.17 23.95 -38.82
N LYS A 455 -4.49 25.23 -38.64
CA LYS A 455 -4.74 26.18 -39.74
C LYS A 455 -4.12 27.55 -39.51
N GLN A 456 -3.89 28.29 -40.58
CA GLN A 456 -3.49 29.69 -40.49
C GLN A 456 -4.73 30.59 -40.41
N ASN A 457 -4.71 31.57 -39.49
CA ASN A 457 -5.70 32.64 -39.46
C ASN A 457 -5.38 33.71 -40.53
N GLU A 458 -6.21 34.75 -40.61
CA GLU A 458 -6.04 35.86 -41.58
C GLU A 458 -4.69 36.59 -41.42
N GLU A 459 -4.10 36.55 -40.23
CA GLU A 459 -2.78 37.11 -39.92
C GLU A 459 -1.62 36.14 -40.19
N LYS A 460 -1.89 35.00 -40.85
CA LYS A 460 -0.93 33.92 -41.13
C LYS A 460 -0.33 33.27 -39.87
N ARG A 461 -0.98 33.39 -38.72
CA ARG A 461 -0.59 32.72 -37.47
C ARG A 461 -1.24 31.34 -37.38
N ASN A 462 -0.51 30.35 -36.88
CA ASN A 462 -1.05 29.02 -36.65
C ASN A 462 -2.03 29.04 -35.47
N ILE A 463 -3.22 28.49 -35.71
CA ILE A 463 -4.25 28.26 -34.72
C ILE A 463 -4.70 26.80 -34.78
N GLU A 464 -5.15 26.30 -33.64
CA GLU A 464 -5.67 24.94 -33.48
C GLU A 464 -7.17 25.01 -33.24
N VAL A 465 -7.94 24.28 -34.05
CA VAL A 465 -9.41 24.24 -33.93
C VAL A 465 -9.90 22.81 -33.80
N PRO A 466 -10.97 22.55 -33.03
CA PRO A 466 -11.55 21.22 -32.92
C PRO A 466 -11.84 20.56 -34.28
N LEU A 467 -11.41 19.31 -34.45
CA LEU A 467 -11.65 18.51 -35.65
C LEU A 467 -12.60 17.34 -35.35
N PRO A 468 -13.91 17.54 -35.45
CA PRO A 468 -14.91 16.53 -35.11
C PRO A 468 -15.03 15.40 -36.14
N GLY A 469 -15.56 14.26 -35.69
CA GLY A 469 -15.81 13.10 -36.54
C GLY A 469 -14.54 12.47 -37.10
N THR A 470 -13.44 12.53 -36.36
CA THR A 470 -12.15 11.93 -36.71
C THR A 470 -12.16 10.47 -36.26
N LYS A 471 -11.82 9.55 -37.17
CA LYS A 471 -11.71 8.11 -36.85
C LYS A 471 -10.34 7.83 -36.24
N ILE A 472 -10.31 7.29 -35.02
CA ILE A 472 -9.08 6.94 -34.32
C ILE A 472 -9.05 5.43 -34.10
N LEU A 473 -8.03 4.77 -34.61
CA LEU A 473 -7.68 3.41 -34.21
C LEU A 473 -6.80 3.50 -32.96
N VAL A 474 -7.24 2.87 -31.88
CA VAL A 474 -6.55 2.81 -30.59
C VAL A 474 -6.03 1.40 -30.39
N ALA A 475 -4.74 1.26 -30.14
CA ALA A 475 -4.10 -0.02 -29.81
C ALA A 475 -3.27 0.14 -28.54
N GLN A 476 -3.56 -0.67 -27.51
CA GLN A 476 -2.77 -0.69 -26.29
C GLN A 476 -1.51 -1.54 -26.48
N LYS A 477 -0.37 -1.05 -26.02
CA LYS A 477 0.91 -1.76 -26.13
C LYS A 477 0.81 -3.09 -25.38
N ASN A 478 1.33 -4.16 -25.98
CA ASN A 478 1.30 -5.55 -25.48
C ASN A 478 -0.08 -6.25 -25.50
N LEU A 479 -1.11 -5.63 -26.07
CA LEU A 479 -2.36 -6.31 -26.42
C LEU A 479 -2.43 -6.45 -27.95
N ASN A 480 -2.99 -7.58 -28.42
CA ASN A 480 -3.21 -7.81 -29.85
C ASN A 480 -4.52 -7.17 -30.37
N ASP A 481 -5.31 -6.57 -29.48
CA ASP A 481 -6.59 -5.94 -29.83
C ASP A 481 -6.44 -4.45 -30.13
N SER A 482 -7.27 -3.97 -31.07
CA SER A 482 -7.41 -2.56 -31.40
C SER A 482 -8.88 -2.19 -31.55
N SER A 483 -9.23 -0.96 -31.20
CA SER A 483 -10.59 -0.43 -31.27
C SER A 483 -10.64 0.79 -32.17
N VAL A 484 -11.74 0.96 -32.92
CA VAL A 484 -11.98 2.16 -33.74
C VAL A 484 -13.02 3.03 -33.08
N VAL A 485 -12.69 4.30 -32.87
CA VAL A 485 -13.55 5.28 -32.21
C VAL A 485 -13.69 6.53 -33.08
N ILE A 486 -14.73 7.32 -32.84
CA ILE A 486 -15.01 8.55 -33.60
C ILE A 486 -15.18 9.70 -32.62
N THR A 487 -14.46 10.81 -32.85
CA THR A 487 -14.57 12.00 -32.00
C THR A 487 -15.90 12.73 -32.16
N ASN A 488 -16.40 13.28 -31.06
CA ASN A 488 -17.65 14.04 -31.00
C ASN A 488 -17.53 15.43 -31.68
N GLU A 489 -18.59 16.25 -31.60
CA GLU A 489 -18.65 17.60 -32.20
C GLU A 489 -17.58 18.57 -31.68
N ARG A 490 -17.00 18.30 -30.50
CA ARG A 490 -15.89 19.08 -29.93
C ARG A 490 -14.52 18.51 -30.27
N GLY A 491 -14.45 17.53 -31.18
CA GLY A 491 -13.21 16.82 -31.50
C GLY A 491 -12.71 15.96 -30.35
N GLN A 492 -13.59 15.51 -29.44
CA GLN A 492 -13.21 14.77 -28.25
C GLN A 492 -13.71 13.33 -28.25
N TYR A 493 -12.96 12.43 -27.61
CA TYR A 493 -13.41 11.08 -27.26
C TYR A 493 -12.86 10.70 -25.88
N PHE A 494 -13.64 9.95 -25.11
CA PHE A 494 -13.28 9.52 -23.75
C PHE A 494 -13.25 8.00 -23.70
N MET A 495 -12.20 7.44 -23.11
CA MET A 495 -12.07 6.00 -22.89
C MET A 495 -11.40 5.71 -21.57
N ASP A 496 -11.60 4.49 -21.07
CA ASP A 496 -10.84 3.99 -19.94
C ASP A 496 -9.40 3.66 -20.37
N GLY A 497 -8.47 4.08 -19.53
CA GLY A 497 -7.05 3.82 -19.63
C GLY A 497 -6.51 3.25 -18.32
N ARG A 498 -5.29 2.74 -18.36
CA ARG A 498 -4.59 2.18 -17.19
C ARG A 498 -3.30 2.94 -16.93
N ARG A 499 -3.05 3.23 -15.65
CA ARG A 499 -1.80 3.89 -15.22
C ARG A 499 -0.61 2.97 -15.50
N GLY A 500 0.46 3.52 -16.04
CA GLY A 500 1.65 2.78 -16.46
C GLY A 500 1.58 2.18 -17.86
N ASP A 501 0.41 2.17 -18.51
CA ASP A 501 0.25 1.62 -19.86
C ASP A 501 0.50 2.65 -20.95
N ALA A 502 0.82 2.16 -22.15
CA ALA A 502 1.06 2.96 -23.34
C ALA A 502 0.10 2.60 -24.47
N TYR A 503 -0.29 3.61 -25.25
CA TYR A 503 -1.28 3.51 -26.33
C TYR A 503 -0.70 4.04 -27.64
N THR A 504 -0.89 3.30 -28.72
CA THR A 504 -0.66 3.78 -30.09
C THR A 504 -1.98 4.24 -30.68
N LEU A 505 -2.01 5.47 -31.19
CA LEU A 505 -3.18 6.11 -31.76
C LEU A 505 -2.92 6.41 -33.23
N LEU A 506 -3.77 5.91 -34.11
CA LEU A 506 -3.75 6.19 -35.54
C LEU A 506 -5.05 6.89 -35.95
N GLY A 507 -4.94 8.18 -36.25
CA GLY A 507 -6.06 9.04 -36.58
C GLY A 507 -6.20 9.27 -38.08
N THR A 508 -7.44 9.20 -38.58
CA THR A 508 -7.80 9.37 -39.99
C THR A 508 -9.05 10.25 -40.15
N LYS A 509 -9.01 11.14 -41.14
CA LYS A 509 -10.13 11.99 -41.52
C LYS A 509 -10.04 12.31 -43.00
N ASP A 510 -11.15 12.19 -43.72
CA ASP A 510 -11.19 12.52 -45.14
C ASP A 510 -10.75 13.98 -45.38
N GLY A 511 -9.82 14.18 -46.31
CA GLY A 511 -9.22 15.49 -46.60
C GLY A 511 -8.07 15.90 -45.68
N TYR A 512 -7.61 15.04 -44.76
CA TYR A 512 -6.48 15.30 -43.86
C TYR A 512 -5.39 14.24 -43.98
N LEU A 513 -4.18 14.60 -43.58
CA LEU A 513 -3.09 13.63 -43.43
C LEU A 513 -3.34 12.71 -42.24
N THR A 514 -2.98 11.44 -42.41
CA THR A 514 -3.04 10.44 -41.34
C THR A 514 -2.01 10.78 -40.28
N GLN A 515 -2.41 10.72 -39.01
CA GLN A 515 -1.58 11.01 -37.84
C GLN A 515 -1.38 9.77 -36.99
N LYS A 516 -0.15 9.52 -36.56
CA LYS A 516 0.19 8.40 -35.67
C LYS A 516 1.00 8.91 -34.48
N ILE A 517 0.53 8.67 -33.27
CA ILE A 517 1.23 9.03 -32.02
C ILE A 517 1.27 7.84 -31.06
N SER A 518 2.26 7.86 -30.16
CA SER A 518 2.31 6.99 -28.99
C SER A 518 2.14 7.85 -27.75
N ALA A 519 1.27 7.44 -26.83
CA ALA A 519 0.99 8.17 -25.60
C ALA A 519 1.10 7.23 -24.40
N GLU A 520 1.78 7.67 -23.35
CA GLU A 520 1.91 6.94 -22.09
C GLU A 520 0.98 7.55 -21.05
N VAL A 521 0.31 6.70 -20.27
CA VAL A 521 -0.44 7.11 -19.08
C VAL A 521 0.50 6.96 -17.90
N PRO A 522 0.96 8.04 -17.24
CA PRO A 522 1.88 7.92 -16.12
C PRO A 522 1.34 7.04 -15.00
N ALA A 523 2.21 6.30 -14.32
CA ALA A 523 1.85 5.51 -13.13
C ALA A 523 1.21 6.39 -12.03
N THR A 524 1.59 7.68 -12.00
CA THR A 524 1.12 8.70 -11.06
C THR A 524 -0.01 9.58 -11.62
N ALA A 525 -0.58 9.22 -12.78
CA ALA A 525 -1.60 10.04 -13.42
C ALA A 525 -2.80 10.30 -12.49
N GLY A 526 -3.38 11.50 -12.57
CA GLY A 526 -4.65 11.80 -11.93
C GLY A 526 -5.81 11.01 -12.54
N ASP A 527 -7.04 11.44 -12.30
CA ASP A 527 -8.22 10.73 -12.81
C ASP A 527 -8.42 10.91 -14.33
N THR A 528 -7.74 11.88 -14.95
CA THR A 528 -7.85 12.15 -16.39
C THR A 528 -6.49 12.47 -17.00
N VAL A 529 -6.20 11.88 -18.17
CA VAL A 529 -5.04 12.20 -19.00
C VAL A 529 -5.52 12.71 -20.35
N GLN A 530 -5.01 13.88 -20.75
CA GLN A 530 -5.35 14.50 -22.03
C GLN A 530 -4.29 14.16 -23.08
N ILE A 531 -4.76 13.76 -24.27
CA ILE A 531 -3.90 13.44 -25.41
C ILE A 531 -4.43 14.21 -26.62
N ALA A 532 -3.62 15.10 -27.18
CA ALA A 532 -3.97 15.85 -28.38
C ALA A 532 -3.34 15.24 -29.64
N MET A 533 -4.12 15.14 -30.72
CA MET A 533 -3.69 14.78 -32.06
C MET A 533 -3.93 15.96 -33.00
N LEU A 534 -2.86 16.45 -33.63
CA LEU A 534 -2.90 17.59 -34.54
C LEU A 534 -2.91 17.12 -36.00
N PHE A 535 -3.89 17.56 -36.79
CA PHE A 535 -4.08 17.17 -38.18
C PHE A 535 -3.85 18.34 -39.12
N ASP A 536 -3.11 18.07 -40.20
CA ASP A 536 -2.94 18.98 -41.33
C ASP A 536 -3.82 18.55 -42.49
N LYS A 537 -4.48 19.53 -43.13
CA LYS A 537 -5.34 19.30 -44.28
C LYS A 537 -4.49 18.89 -45.49
N ASN A 538 -4.93 17.87 -46.21
CA ASN A 538 -4.28 17.34 -47.41
C ASN A 538 -4.63 18.20 -48.63
N GLU A 539 -4.20 19.47 -48.62
CA GLU A 539 -4.43 20.45 -49.68
C GLU A 539 -3.19 20.62 -50.57
N VAL A 540 -3.40 20.50 -51.89
CA VAL A 540 -2.36 20.70 -52.90
C VAL A 540 -1.92 22.16 -52.90
N ASN A 541 -0.61 22.40 -52.99
CA ASN A 541 0.04 23.72 -52.93
C ASN A 541 -0.09 24.48 -51.60
N ARG A 542 -0.66 23.87 -50.55
CA ARG A 542 -0.58 24.44 -49.19
C ARG A 542 0.75 24.03 -48.57
N ALA A 543 1.52 25.01 -48.10
CA ALA A 543 2.69 24.75 -47.27
C ALA A 543 2.23 24.15 -45.94
N ILE A 544 2.79 23.00 -45.57
CA ILE A 544 2.51 22.39 -44.26
C ILE A 544 3.59 22.87 -43.30
N VAL A 545 3.16 23.39 -42.17
CA VAL A 545 4.06 24.00 -41.19
C VAL A 545 4.64 22.91 -40.30
N LEU A 546 5.79 22.37 -40.70
CA LEU A 546 6.81 21.88 -39.77
C LEU A 546 7.60 23.10 -39.26
N GLU A 547 8.35 22.96 -38.17
CA GLU A 547 9.36 23.99 -37.86
C GLU A 547 10.34 24.05 -39.05
N ASN A 548 10.64 25.27 -39.51
CA ASN A 548 11.39 25.48 -40.74
C ASN A 548 12.77 24.80 -40.66
N ILE A 549 13.15 24.11 -41.74
CA ILE A 549 14.48 23.49 -41.87
C ILE A 549 15.47 24.59 -42.23
N TYR A 550 16.30 25.00 -41.27
CA TYR A 550 17.26 26.10 -41.44
C TYR A 550 18.65 25.62 -41.86
N TYR A 551 19.42 26.52 -42.48
CA TYR A 551 20.79 26.26 -42.93
C TYR A 551 21.75 27.35 -42.45
N ASP A 552 23.00 26.98 -42.24
CA ASP A 552 24.09 27.95 -42.04
C ASP A 552 24.31 28.79 -43.31
N LEU A 553 24.96 29.94 -43.12
CA LEU A 553 25.38 30.78 -44.24
C LEU A 553 26.24 29.97 -45.21
N ASP A 554 25.92 30.10 -46.49
CA ASP A 554 26.63 29.48 -47.62
C ASP A 554 26.68 27.94 -47.64
N LYS A 555 25.88 27.30 -46.79
CA LYS A 555 25.86 25.85 -46.62
C LYS A 555 24.56 25.21 -47.09
N TRP A 556 24.63 23.91 -47.39
CA TRP A 556 23.48 23.08 -47.78
C TRP A 556 23.43 21.72 -47.05
N ASP A 557 24.36 21.45 -46.15
CA ASP A 557 24.32 20.31 -45.25
C ASP A 557 23.12 20.38 -44.30
N ILE A 558 22.56 19.21 -43.98
CA ILE A 558 21.46 19.07 -43.03
C ILE A 558 22.04 19.14 -41.62
N ARG A 559 21.71 20.21 -40.91
CA ARG A 559 22.08 20.39 -39.50
C ARG A 559 21.36 19.37 -38.59
N PRO A 560 21.87 19.11 -37.37
CA PRO A 560 21.21 18.19 -36.43
C PRO A 560 19.76 18.57 -36.05
N ASP A 561 19.48 19.87 -35.91
CA ASP A 561 18.12 20.38 -35.67
C ASP A 561 17.21 20.19 -36.89
N ALA A 562 17.71 20.50 -38.08
CA ALA A 562 17.03 20.23 -39.35
C ALA A 562 16.74 18.74 -39.59
N ALA A 563 17.64 17.83 -39.20
CA ALA A 563 17.45 16.39 -39.29
C ALA A 563 16.27 15.93 -38.42
N THR A 564 16.13 16.50 -37.22
CA THR A 564 15.02 16.18 -36.29
C THR A 564 13.66 16.54 -36.91
N GLU A 565 13.56 17.67 -37.61
CA GLU A 565 12.33 18.06 -38.33
C GLU A 565 12.08 17.19 -39.58
N LEU A 566 13.13 16.81 -40.29
CA LEU A 566 13.02 15.90 -41.43
C LEU A 566 12.56 14.49 -41.01
N ASP A 567 12.98 13.99 -39.85
CA ASP A 567 12.51 12.71 -39.30
C ASP A 567 11.00 12.73 -39.02
N LYS A 568 10.45 13.87 -38.55
CA LYS A 568 8.99 14.04 -38.43
C LYS A 568 8.31 13.95 -39.79
N LEU A 569 8.88 14.58 -40.83
CA LEU A 569 8.37 14.49 -42.20
C LEU A 569 8.43 13.06 -42.77
N VAL A 570 9.49 12.31 -42.47
CA VAL A 570 9.62 10.89 -42.83
C VAL A 570 8.45 10.07 -42.25
N ALA A 571 8.13 10.27 -40.97
CA ALA A 571 7.02 9.58 -40.33
C ALA A 571 5.67 9.88 -41.00
N VAL A 572 5.43 11.15 -41.37
CA VAL A 572 4.25 11.57 -42.14
C VAL A 572 4.19 10.89 -43.50
N LEU A 573 5.30 10.89 -44.26
CA LEU A 573 5.33 10.31 -45.61
C LEU A 573 5.23 8.78 -45.62
N LYS A 574 5.74 8.10 -44.60
CA LYS A 574 5.55 6.65 -44.39
C LYS A 574 4.09 6.32 -44.11
N SER A 575 3.41 7.14 -43.31
CA SER A 575 1.99 6.96 -42.96
C SER A 575 1.04 7.35 -44.10
N ASN A 576 1.51 8.12 -45.08
CA ASN A 576 0.71 8.64 -46.18
C ASN A 576 1.35 8.31 -47.55
N PRO A 577 1.36 7.03 -48.00
CA PRO A 577 2.19 6.57 -49.13
C PRO A 577 1.82 7.16 -50.49
N LYS A 578 0.62 7.73 -50.64
CA LYS A 578 0.14 8.37 -51.88
C LYS A 578 0.52 9.85 -51.99
N VAL A 579 0.96 10.47 -50.90
CA VAL A 579 1.31 11.90 -50.88
C VAL A 579 2.64 12.11 -51.58
N LYS A 580 2.65 13.05 -52.54
CA LYS A 580 3.87 13.59 -53.14
C LYS A 580 4.11 14.99 -52.61
N ILE A 581 5.37 15.37 -52.44
CA ILE A 581 5.75 16.68 -51.91
C ILE A 581 6.81 17.37 -52.75
N GLU A 582 6.79 18.70 -52.73
CA GLU A 582 7.89 19.55 -53.19
C GLU A 582 8.63 20.12 -51.98
N MET A 583 9.94 19.86 -51.88
CA MET A 583 10.86 20.55 -50.97
C MET A 583 11.29 21.86 -51.61
N SER A 584 10.84 22.97 -51.03
CA SER A 584 11.02 24.34 -51.51
C SER A 584 12.10 25.04 -50.70
N SER A 585 13.29 25.24 -51.26
CA SER A 585 14.40 25.85 -50.54
C SER A 585 14.66 27.29 -50.95
N HIS A 586 15.12 28.08 -49.98
CA HIS A 586 15.31 29.52 -50.08
C HIS A 586 16.70 29.94 -49.57
N THR A 587 17.13 31.12 -49.98
CA THR A 587 18.36 31.76 -49.50
C THR A 587 18.06 33.15 -48.95
N ASP A 588 19.01 33.71 -48.20
CA ASP A 588 19.00 35.14 -47.93
C ASP A 588 19.41 35.96 -49.16
N SER A 589 19.35 37.29 -49.04
CA SER A 589 19.49 38.24 -50.14
C SER A 589 20.93 38.57 -50.55
N ARG A 590 21.92 38.21 -49.74
CA ARG A 590 23.28 38.78 -49.81
C ARG A 590 24.00 38.49 -51.13
N GLU A 591 23.85 37.28 -51.64
CA GLU A 591 24.56 36.83 -52.83
C GLU A 591 23.83 37.09 -54.15
N SER A 592 24.56 36.97 -55.26
CA SER A 592 23.99 37.15 -56.60
C SER A 592 22.81 36.20 -56.86
N VAL A 593 21.85 36.62 -57.69
CA VAL A 593 20.68 35.79 -58.05
C VAL A 593 21.11 34.42 -58.58
N LYS A 594 22.13 34.39 -59.45
CA LYS A 594 22.66 33.14 -60.02
C LYS A 594 23.22 32.21 -58.94
N TYR A 595 23.97 32.77 -57.99
CA TYR A 595 24.55 32.02 -56.87
C TYR A 595 23.46 31.43 -55.97
N ASN A 596 22.52 32.27 -55.55
CA ASN A 596 21.44 31.89 -54.66
C ASN A 596 20.49 30.86 -55.27
N ASN A 597 20.25 30.91 -56.58
CA ASN A 597 19.50 29.86 -57.27
C ASN A 597 20.22 28.50 -57.16
N VAL A 598 21.53 28.44 -57.42
CA VAL A 598 22.32 27.20 -57.29
C VAL A 598 22.33 26.71 -55.84
N LEU A 599 22.52 27.60 -54.86
CA LEU A 599 22.57 27.25 -53.45
C LEU A 599 21.23 26.70 -52.95
N SER A 600 20.12 27.35 -53.29
CA SER A 600 18.79 26.85 -52.93
C SER A 600 18.48 25.48 -53.56
N GLU A 601 18.91 25.24 -54.81
CA GLU A 601 18.71 23.94 -55.47
C GLU A 601 19.48 22.83 -54.75
N ARG A 602 20.71 23.11 -54.31
CA ARG A 602 21.50 22.17 -53.50
C ARG A 602 20.84 21.87 -52.16
N ARG A 603 20.27 22.88 -51.49
CA ARG A 603 19.52 22.69 -50.23
C ARG A 603 18.29 21.81 -50.42
N ALA A 604 17.50 22.05 -51.47
CA ALA A 604 16.31 21.27 -51.77
C ALA A 604 16.68 19.82 -52.07
N LYS A 605 17.76 19.62 -52.85
CA LYS A 605 18.30 18.30 -53.14
C LYS A 605 18.82 17.59 -51.89
N ALA A 606 19.53 18.28 -51.01
CA ALA A 606 20.03 17.69 -49.75
C ALA A 606 18.88 17.22 -48.85
N ALA A 607 17.80 18.00 -48.75
CA ALA A 607 16.61 17.61 -48.01
C ALA A 607 15.91 16.38 -48.64
N VAL A 608 15.78 16.34 -49.98
CA VAL A 608 15.23 15.18 -50.68
C VAL A 608 16.12 13.94 -50.50
N ASP A 609 17.44 14.06 -50.66
CA ASP A 609 18.38 12.96 -50.52
C ASP A 609 18.35 12.39 -49.08
N TYR A 610 18.17 13.24 -48.06
CA TYR A 610 17.93 12.81 -46.69
C TYR A 610 16.65 11.97 -46.57
N LEU A 611 15.51 12.44 -47.09
CA LEU A 611 14.24 11.68 -47.04
C LEU A 611 14.35 10.33 -47.77
N VAL A 612 15.05 10.30 -48.91
CA VAL A 612 15.33 9.07 -49.66
C VAL A 612 16.19 8.11 -48.82
N SER A 613 17.22 8.62 -48.14
CA SER A 613 18.07 7.80 -47.25
C SER A 613 17.28 7.13 -46.12
N GLN A 614 16.16 7.73 -45.70
CA GLN A 614 15.25 7.22 -44.67
C GLN A 614 14.15 6.28 -45.23
N GLY A 615 14.22 5.93 -46.52
CA GLY A 615 13.36 4.96 -47.19
C GLY A 615 12.11 5.53 -47.86
N ILE A 616 12.05 6.85 -48.11
CA ILE A 616 10.97 7.45 -48.89
C ILE A 616 11.26 7.28 -50.39
N ASP A 617 10.28 6.80 -51.15
CA ASP A 617 10.41 6.67 -52.60
C ASP A 617 10.68 8.02 -53.28
N ARG A 618 11.74 8.08 -54.09
CA ARG A 618 12.17 9.29 -54.80
C ARG A 618 11.13 9.78 -55.79
N GLY A 619 10.28 8.90 -56.32
CA GLY A 619 9.15 9.26 -57.19
C GLY A 619 8.10 10.17 -56.52
N ARG A 620 8.13 10.28 -55.19
CA ARG A 620 7.22 11.11 -54.40
C ARG A 620 7.79 12.48 -54.03
N LEU A 621 9.05 12.75 -54.37
CA LEU A 621 9.80 13.91 -53.89
C LEU A 621 10.28 14.78 -55.05
N THR A 622 9.91 16.06 -55.03
CA THR A 622 10.43 17.07 -55.96
C THR A 622 11.30 18.06 -55.19
N ALA A 623 12.55 18.27 -55.63
CA ALA A 623 13.39 19.35 -55.12
C ALA A 623 13.19 20.61 -55.97
N LYS A 624 13.05 21.77 -55.33
CA LYS A 624 12.99 23.06 -56.05
C LYS A 624 13.64 24.19 -55.27
N GLY A 625 14.69 24.77 -55.84
CA GLY A 625 15.32 25.99 -55.37
C GLY A 625 14.61 27.25 -55.87
N TYR A 626 14.29 28.16 -54.96
CA TYR A 626 13.69 29.47 -55.28
C TYR A 626 14.69 30.64 -55.12
N GLY A 627 15.93 30.36 -54.73
CA GLY A 627 16.94 31.36 -54.40
C GLY A 627 16.38 32.40 -53.42
N LYS A 628 16.67 33.67 -53.71
CA LYS A 628 16.21 34.83 -52.93
C LYS A 628 14.90 35.44 -53.42
N SER A 629 14.14 34.75 -54.29
CA SER A 629 12.90 35.30 -54.89
C SER A 629 11.69 35.30 -53.96
N LYS A 630 11.77 34.62 -52.82
CA LYS A 630 10.66 34.40 -51.87
C LYS A 630 11.12 34.58 -50.42
N LEU A 631 11.54 35.81 -50.10
CA LEU A 631 11.91 36.22 -48.75
C LEU A 631 10.67 36.26 -47.84
N VAL A 632 10.85 35.96 -46.56
CA VAL A 632 9.77 35.96 -45.53
C VAL A 632 9.71 37.24 -44.70
N ASN A 633 10.73 38.08 -44.81
CA ASN A 633 10.82 39.39 -44.16
C ASN A 633 11.30 40.46 -45.15
N GLY A 634 11.51 41.68 -44.65
CA GLY A 634 11.92 42.83 -45.45
C GLY A 634 13.38 42.83 -45.92
N CYS A 635 14.15 41.76 -45.72
CA CYS A 635 15.59 41.72 -45.97
C CYS A 635 15.94 41.51 -47.44
N ALA A 636 15.52 42.43 -48.28
CA ALA A 636 15.80 42.47 -49.71
C ALA A 636 17.20 43.02 -50.03
N ASP A 637 17.57 43.00 -51.31
CA ASP A 637 18.86 43.52 -51.79
C ASP A 637 19.05 44.99 -51.40
N GLY A 638 20.18 45.30 -50.78
CA GLY A 638 20.52 46.67 -50.33
C GLY A 638 19.88 47.10 -49.01
N VAL A 639 19.09 46.23 -48.36
CA VAL A 639 18.56 46.47 -47.00
C VAL A 639 19.52 45.89 -45.97
N GLU A 640 19.96 46.72 -45.01
CA GLU A 640 20.75 46.24 -43.87
C GLU A 640 19.85 45.45 -42.92
N CYS A 641 20.22 44.21 -42.64
CA CYS A 641 19.44 43.29 -41.80
C CYS A 641 20.32 42.59 -40.78
N SER A 642 19.71 42.15 -39.68
CA SER A 642 20.39 41.32 -38.70
C SER A 642 20.65 39.90 -39.23
N GLU A 643 21.56 39.17 -38.59
CA GLU A 643 21.83 37.79 -38.99
C GLU A 643 20.63 36.87 -38.71
N GLU A 644 19.85 37.14 -37.65
CA GLU A 644 18.62 36.42 -37.33
C GLU A 644 17.60 36.58 -38.46
N ASP A 645 17.44 37.79 -38.98
CA ASP A 645 16.55 38.06 -40.10
C ASP A 645 17.02 37.40 -41.41
N HIS A 646 18.33 37.34 -41.66
CA HIS A 646 18.86 36.56 -42.77
C HIS A 646 18.66 35.04 -42.56
N GLN A 647 18.77 34.56 -41.32
CA GLN A 647 18.57 33.14 -40.96
C GLN A 647 17.15 32.67 -41.28
N LEU A 648 16.14 33.50 -41.02
CA LEU A 648 14.75 33.19 -41.38
C LEU A 648 14.56 32.94 -42.88
N ASN A 649 15.38 33.53 -43.75
CA ASN A 649 15.29 33.33 -45.19
C ASN A 649 16.05 32.07 -45.67
N ARG A 650 17.06 31.61 -44.93
CA ARG A 650 17.82 30.39 -45.23
C ARG A 650 17.07 29.15 -44.77
N ARG A 651 15.96 28.84 -45.42
CA ARG A 651 15.03 27.79 -45.01
C ARG A 651 14.62 26.85 -46.14
N THR A 652 14.11 25.69 -45.76
CA THR A 652 13.33 24.81 -46.63
C THR A 652 11.93 24.61 -46.05
N GLU A 653 10.94 24.78 -46.92
CA GLU A 653 9.53 24.47 -46.68
C GLU A 653 9.13 23.23 -47.48
N PHE A 654 7.99 22.62 -47.17
CA PHE A 654 7.41 21.61 -48.02
C PHE A 654 5.92 21.87 -48.28
N LYS A 655 5.46 21.42 -49.45
CA LYS A 655 4.05 21.48 -49.86
C LYS A 655 3.66 20.19 -50.54
N ILE A 656 2.39 19.85 -50.46
CA ILE A 656 1.83 18.70 -51.18
C ILE A 656 1.63 19.06 -52.64
N ILE A 657 1.98 18.13 -53.54
CA ILE A 657 1.82 18.27 -54.99
C ILE A 657 1.07 17.06 -55.58
N ASN A 658 0.58 17.19 -56.81
CA ASN A 658 -0.21 16.17 -57.51
C ASN A 658 0.61 14.94 -57.96
#